data_AF-A0A9X2AKW0-F1
#
_entry.id   AF-A0A9X2AKW0-F1
#
_cell.length_a   1.000
_cell.length_b   1.000
_cell.length_c   1.000
_cell.angle_alpha   90.00
_cell.angle_beta   90.00
_cell.angle_gamma   90.00
#
_symmetry.space_group_name_H-M   'P 1'
#
loop_
_entity.id
_entity.type
_entity.pdbx_description
1 polymer ?
#
loop_
_entity_poly.entity_id
_entity_poly.type
_entity_poly.pdbx_seq_one_letter_code
_entity_poly.pdbx_strand_id
1 'polypeptide(L)'
;MKSLLLFGLLLVLGLARPALAQTPIDTTGGRYFRPIFPTVTVTSGVAYGSAVTFTGGTQTLLMDIYQPVGDATAERPVIIFAHQGGFVTGSRSESYMASVCTQFAKLGYVTASIDYRLGFFPLDTTNFSKAALRGMQDLRAAVRFFRKDAATTNTYRISPSRIVVGGTSAGGFAAIEVGYLDKASEVPADVNIALMDGIEGASGNPGYSSAVLAVLNLSGATNPPSIIEAGNAPLYSAHGTSDAVVPYFKGKVNVSPLPPKYVFGSGLLNPYASSVGVLNVLRRFSKAPHIPQYPVQSANAGSPNSAAYADTTYRDIRAFLRPLLGPFALPSLTINSNTTVPGGNYQDITINSGTATLAGNITVYGTLVIKSLSGQLAGSLGTNCFVVDGPGNFDLQAGASLRICDAAGISASGSTGAIRNTGSRSFSPGAVYAYVGTGNQATGAGLPGTVRELEVAVPAGSTLTLSQTLSISQRLLPTSGTFDNSAGLTLLSGPAGTALATPGAGTLTTALAVQRYIDPSVNPGLGYRHLAAPVTGATVGGLNNTANGGSFAPEISQAATYNNSATPGTTSPFPNIFFYDQSRVTRANAYAPFDRGYEAPTSLSDQLLPGRGYTVNMSAGQTLSFSGTLTSNNAAFSATLPGAVSADGGWHLLGNPFASALNWDAVPVPAGLDGAMYIFVSSSQYGGNYRSYVNGVGGAPGSTIPLGQAFFVRSPGATPVTLTFPTAARITDFATANAATVQRPAADPRARLRLTLAPEAAPTTTDEAFVYLETGATAGPDARYDARKLANPSGLNLASTAAGQDLSINGLPLLTATTVVPLTVAVPQPGRYTLAAADLQNFAPGTSLTLTDALAGTRTVLAPGSSYSFALAGTTAPGRFALELRPGTATATAAAQLAEQVQLYPNPAVGSFRVVLPATGATAVTARLSNALGQVVRQRQLATPAGQPLTADFDVRGLAPGVYQLHLAVGGTAVVRRVVVQ
;
A
#
# COMPACT_ATOMS: atom_id res chain seq x y z
N MET A 1 -44.55 -8.10 13.13
CA MET A 1 -43.66 -7.28 13.99
C MET A 1 -43.03 -6.18 13.15
N LYS A 2 -43.79 -5.11 12.86
CA LYS A 2 -43.37 -3.97 12.02
C LYS A 2 -43.97 -2.69 12.62
N SER A 3 -43.67 -2.40 13.89
CA SER A 3 -44.18 -1.19 14.54
C SER A 3 -43.32 -0.65 15.69
N LEU A 4 -42.16 -1.27 16.00
CA LEU A 4 -41.32 -0.88 17.15
C LEU A 4 -39.95 -0.29 16.79
N LEU A 5 -39.67 -0.03 15.50
CA LEU A 5 -38.36 0.45 15.04
C LEU A 5 -38.31 1.95 14.73
N LEU A 6 -39.40 2.70 14.93
CA LEU A 6 -39.45 4.13 14.58
C LEU A 6 -39.18 5.10 15.75
N PHE A 7 -39.11 4.62 17.00
CA PHE A 7 -38.92 5.48 18.18
C PHE A 7 -37.47 5.55 18.70
N GLY A 8 -36.57 4.68 18.21
CA GLY A 8 -35.14 4.70 18.56
C GLY A 8 -34.26 5.58 17.66
N LEU A 9 -34.79 6.06 16.52
CA LEU A 9 -34.02 6.80 15.51
C LEU A 9 -34.09 8.34 15.68
N LEU A 10 -34.96 8.84 16.56
CA LEU A 10 -35.15 10.29 16.78
C LEU A 10 -34.43 10.84 18.03
N LEU A 11 -33.83 9.98 18.87
CA LEU A 11 -33.12 10.43 20.08
C LEU A 11 -31.58 10.54 19.92
N VAL A 12 -31.02 10.14 18.76
CA VAL A 12 -29.56 10.24 18.48
C VAL A 12 -29.20 11.45 17.60
N LEU A 13 -30.21 12.21 17.13
CA LEU A 13 -30.01 13.47 16.38
C LEU A 13 -29.86 14.72 17.29
N GLY A 14 -29.77 14.55 18.61
CA GLY A 14 -29.77 15.65 19.58
C GLY A 14 -28.41 16.09 20.16
N LEU A 15 -27.29 15.42 19.83
CA LEU A 15 -25.97 15.74 20.43
C LEU A 15 -24.81 15.87 19.44
N ALA A 16 -25.08 15.93 18.14
CA ALA A 16 -24.11 16.50 17.21
C ALA A 16 -24.17 18.02 17.34
N ARG A 17 -23.32 18.61 18.19
CA ARG A 17 -23.01 20.05 18.04
C ARG A 17 -22.47 20.19 16.62
N PRO A 18 -23.10 20.99 15.73
CA PRO A 18 -22.49 21.29 14.45
C PRO A 18 -21.11 21.88 14.75
N ALA A 19 -20.07 21.38 14.09
CA ALA A 19 -18.81 22.09 14.02
C ALA A 19 -19.15 23.49 13.53
N LEU A 20 -19.00 24.49 14.40
CA LEU A 20 -19.23 25.87 14.04
C LEU A 20 -18.23 26.18 12.91
N ALA A 21 -18.73 26.24 11.68
CA ALA A 21 -18.04 26.94 10.61
C ALA A 21 -17.64 28.30 11.18
N GLN A 22 -16.34 28.65 11.12
CA GLN A 22 -15.87 29.94 11.59
C GLN A 22 -16.75 31.01 10.96
N THR A 23 -17.52 31.70 11.79
CA THR A 23 -18.40 32.75 11.29
C THR A 23 -17.49 33.81 10.69
N PRO A 24 -17.70 34.23 9.42
CA PRO A 24 -16.93 35.31 8.84
C PRO A 24 -16.97 36.49 9.80
N ILE A 25 -15.80 37.06 10.14
CA ILE A 25 -15.82 38.19 11.06
C ILE A 25 -16.56 39.33 10.40
N ASP A 26 -17.48 39.95 11.15
CA ASP A 26 -18.16 41.12 10.65
C ASP A 26 -17.14 42.25 10.52
N THR A 27 -16.80 42.54 9.26
CA THR A 27 -15.93 43.64 8.88
C THR A 27 -16.73 44.82 8.33
N THR A 28 -18.06 44.73 8.28
CA THR A 28 -18.93 45.75 7.68
C THR A 28 -18.97 47.02 8.53
N GLY A 29 -19.50 48.11 7.96
CA GLY A 29 -19.63 49.39 8.68
C GLY A 29 -18.32 50.06 9.11
N GLY A 30 -17.16 49.55 8.67
CA GLY A 30 -15.84 50.06 9.08
C GLY A 30 -15.32 49.47 10.40
N ARG A 31 -15.99 48.45 10.98
CA ARG A 31 -15.51 47.71 12.15
C ARG A 31 -14.09 47.17 11.93
N TYR A 32 -13.25 47.19 12.96
CA TYR A 32 -11.80 46.88 12.94
C TYR A 32 -10.92 47.78 12.06
N PHE A 33 -11.46 48.89 11.55
CA PHE A 33 -10.72 49.80 10.68
C PHE A 33 -10.96 51.29 10.95
N ARG A 34 -12.17 51.66 11.39
CA ARG A 34 -12.57 53.00 11.81
C ARG A 34 -13.08 52.98 13.26
N PRO A 35 -12.88 54.06 14.04
CA PRO A 35 -13.40 54.14 15.39
C PRO A 35 -14.92 54.23 15.35
N ILE A 36 -15.58 53.14 15.73
CA ILE A 36 -17.05 53.04 15.74
C ILE A 36 -17.60 52.96 17.17
N PHE A 37 -16.74 52.76 18.17
CA PHE A 37 -17.09 52.78 19.58
C PHE A 37 -16.55 54.04 20.26
N PRO A 38 -17.40 54.84 20.94
CA PRO A 38 -16.97 56.10 21.57
C PRO A 38 -16.16 55.87 22.84
N THR A 39 -16.44 54.80 23.58
CA THR A 39 -15.89 54.50 24.91
C THR A 39 -15.40 53.05 25.01
N VAL A 40 -14.46 52.82 25.93
CA VAL A 40 -13.88 51.50 26.22
C VAL A 40 -13.99 51.21 27.72
N THR A 41 -14.23 49.95 28.08
CA THR A 41 -14.09 49.45 29.45
C THR A 41 -12.68 48.90 29.62
N VAL A 42 -12.05 49.20 30.76
CA VAL A 42 -10.74 48.66 31.14
C VAL A 42 -10.91 47.80 32.38
N THR A 43 -10.55 46.52 32.27
CA THR A 43 -10.47 45.59 33.40
C THR A 43 -9.02 45.44 33.77
N SER A 44 -8.60 46.09 34.86
CA SER A 44 -7.20 46.11 35.28
C SER A 44 -6.82 44.94 36.19
N GLY A 45 -5.57 44.51 36.11
CA GLY A 45 -4.97 43.53 37.03
C GLY A 45 -5.49 42.10 36.86
N VAL A 46 -5.86 41.71 35.64
CA VAL A 46 -6.29 40.34 35.35
C VAL A 46 -5.07 39.42 35.37
N ALA A 47 -5.06 38.44 36.27
CA ALA A 47 -4.00 37.44 36.32
C ALA A 47 -4.13 36.46 35.15
N TYR A 48 -3.07 36.35 34.34
CA TYR A 48 -3.04 35.45 33.18
C TYR A 48 -2.10 34.28 33.35
N GLY A 49 -1.25 34.32 34.38
CA GLY A 49 -0.24 33.31 34.62
C GLY A 49 0.61 33.61 35.85
N SER A 50 1.58 32.74 36.11
CA SER A 50 2.62 32.95 37.10
C SER A 50 3.89 32.23 36.67
N ALA A 51 5.04 32.82 36.98
CA ALA A 51 6.33 32.26 36.57
C ALA A 51 7.45 32.65 37.54
N VAL A 52 8.51 31.86 37.56
CA VAL A 52 9.70 32.13 38.39
C VAL A 52 10.53 33.25 37.75
N THR A 53 10.90 34.26 38.55
CA THR A 53 11.76 35.38 38.16
C THR A 53 13.23 34.96 38.12
N PHE A 54 14.13 35.84 37.63
CA PHE A 54 15.56 35.55 37.64
C PHE A 54 16.16 35.43 39.05
N THR A 55 15.48 35.95 40.08
CA THR A 55 15.89 35.84 41.48
C THR A 55 15.34 34.58 42.16
N GLY A 56 14.61 33.73 41.43
CA GLY A 56 14.03 32.49 41.96
C GLY A 56 12.68 32.64 42.66
N GLY A 57 12.14 33.86 42.77
CA GLY A 57 10.80 34.09 43.34
C GLY A 57 9.68 33.89 42.31
N THR A 58 8.48 33.54 42.76
CA THR A 58 7.30 33.44 41.87
C THR A 58 6.66 34.82 41.69
N GLN A 59 6.48 35.25 40.44
CA GLN A 59 5.74 36.46 40.07
C GLN A 59 4.39 36.06 39.46
N THR A 60 3.30 36.66 39.96
CA THR A 60 2.01 36.65 39.27
C THR A 60 2.06 37.62 38.08
N LEU A 61 1.68 37.13 36.91
CA LEU A 61 1.68 37.90 35.68
C LEU A 61 0.30 38.49 35.44
N LEU A 62 0.24 39.82 35.29
CA LEU A 62 -1.01 40.58 35.20
C LEU A 62 -1.15 41.26 33.84
N MET A 63 -2.39 41.47 33.41
CA MET A 63 -2.72 42.25 32.23
C MET A 63 -3.88 43.20 32.47
N ASP A 64 -3.93 44.29 31.71
CA ASP A 64 -5.08 45.19 31.66
C ASP A 64 -5.79 44.97 30.32
N ILE A 65 -7.08 44.63 30.36
CA ILE A 65 -7.88 44.26 29.19
C ILE A 65 -8.84 45.39 28.83
N TYR A 66 -8.79 45.84 27.58
CA TYR A 66 -9.59 46.93 27.04
C TYR A 66 -10.62 46.36 26.07
N GLN A 67 -11.89 46.72 26.26
CA GLN A 67 -13.02 46.25 25.46
C GLN A 67 -13.90 47.41 25.02
N PRO A 68 -14.44 47.41 23.78
CA PRO A 68 -15.45 48.38 23.38
C PRO A 68 -16.72 48.25 24.22
N VAL A 69 -17.26 49.38 24.69
CA VAL A 69 -18.55 49.42 25.40
C VAL A 69 -19.70 49.22 24.41
N GLY A 70 -20.67 48.39 24.77
CA GLY A 70 -21.88 48.17 23.96
C GLY A 70 -21.69 47.31 22.71
N ASP A 71 -20.50 46.75 22.48
CA ASP A 71 -20.29 45.83 21.35
C ASP A 71 -20.97 44.49 21.62
N ALA A 72 -21.92 44.09 20.76
CA ALA A 72 -22.67 42.83 20.86
C ALA A 72 -21.98 41.64 20.16
N THR A 73 -20.87 41.87 19.46
CA THR A 73 -20.17 40.81 18.68
C THR A 73 -19.74 39.64 19.57
N ALA A 74 -19.96 38.41 19.08
CA ALA A 74 -19.66 37.17 19.80
C ALA A 74 -18.21 36.70 19.64
N GLU A 75 -17.53 37.08 18.55
CA GLU A 75 -16.14 36.68 18.27
C GLU A 75 -15.30 37.87 17.80
N ARG A 76 -14.49 38.43 18.71
CA ARG A 76 -13.66 39.60 18.44
C ARG A 76 -12.16 39.23 18.33
N PRO A 77 -11.38 39.83 17.42
CA PRO A 77 -9.94 39.62 17.38
C PRO A 77 -9.28 40.24 18.61
N VAL A 78 -8.15 39.65 19.00
CA VAL A 78 -7.36 40.09 20.15
C VAL A 78 -6.05 40.69 19.68
N ILE A 79 -5.62 41.80 20.28
CA ILE A 79 -4.24 42.30 20.16
C ILE A 79 -3.62 42.39 21.55
N ILE A 80 -2.53 41.64 21.78
CA ILE A 80 -1.80 41.60 23.04
C ILE A 80 -0.51 42.39 22.88
N PHE A 81 -0.32 43.43 23.68
CA PHE A 81 0.84 44.31 23.65
C PHE A 81 1.74 44.12 24.86
N ALA A 82 3.05 44.06 24.62
CA ALA A 82 4.10 44.11 25.62
C ALA A 82 4.82 45.46 25.63
N HIS A 83 5.02 46.02 26.82
CA HIS A 83 5.63 47.33 27.04
C HIS A 83 7.16 47.34 26.78
N GLN A 84 7.72 48.53 26.60
CA GLN A 84 9.18 48.74 26.51
C GLN A 84 9.86 48.70 27.89
N GLY A 85 11.17 48.98 27.95
CA GLY A 85 11.91 49.07 29.22
C GLY A 85 13.09 48.11 29.34
N GLY A 86 13.60 47.61 28.20
CA GLY A 86 14.82 46.81 28.15
C GLY A 86 14.78 45.50 28.93
N PHE A 87 13.58 44.99 29.25
CA PHE A 87 13.34 43.90 30.20
C PHE A 87 13.74 44.20 31.66
N VAL A 88 13.95 45.46 32.04
CA VAL A 88 14.35 45.86 33.39
C VAL A 88 13.27 46.73 34.06
N THR A 89 12.54 47.52 33.27
CA THR A 89 11.52 48.45 33.76
C THR A 89 10.23 48.37 32.94
N GLY A 90 9.23 49.15 33.34
CA GLY A 90 7.95 49.28 32.66
C GLY A 90 6.86 48.45 33.32
N SER A 91 5.65 48.60 32.80
CA SER A 91 4.46 47.87 33.26
C SER A 91 3.36 47.92 32.20
N ARG A 92 2.35 47.07 32.37
CA ARG A 92 1.12 47.07 31.56
C ARG A 92 0.41 48.44 31.51
N SER A 93 0.62 49.29 32.51
CA SER A 93 0.02 50.63 32.62
C SER A 93 0.82 51.72 31.91
N GLU A 94 1.85 51.37 31.13
CA GLU A 94 2.60 52.33 30.32
C GLU A 94 1.67 53.16 29.41
N SER A 95 1.85 54.48 29.43
CA SER A 95 0.91 55.44 28.82
C SER A 95 0.61 55.17 27.34
N TYR A 96 1.60 54.73 26.56
CA TYR A 96 1.40 54.42 25.15
C TYR A 96 0.78 53.05 24.92
N MET A 97 1.08 52.05 25.75
CA MET A 97 0.37 50.76 25.71
C MET A 97 -1.11 50.97 26.03
N ALA A 98 -1.42 51.75 27.07
CA ALA A 98 -2.80 52.10 27.39
C ALA A 98 -3.49 52.87 26.25
N SER A 99 -2.77 53.80 25.62
CA SER A 99 -3.29 54.59 24.49
C SER A 99 -3.57 53.72 23.26
N VAL A 100 -2.62 52.89 22.82
CA VAL A 100 -2.77 52.05 21.62
C VAL A 100 -3.83 50.96 21.83
N CYS A 101 -3.87 50.34 23.02
CA CYS A 101 -4.95 49.43 23.40
C CYS A 101 -6.32 50.12 23.31
N THR A 102 -6.44 51.31 23.89
CA THR A 102 -7.69 52.10 23.80
C THR A 102 -8.08 52.42 22.36
N GLN A 103 -7.12 52.82 21.51
CA GLN A 103 -7.38 53.15 20.11
C GLN A 103 -7.86 51.94 19.30
N PHE A 104 -7.29 50.75 19.52
CA PHE A 104 -7.74 49.51 18.85
C PHE A 104 -9.04 48.97 19.44
N ALA A 105 -9.26 49.08 20.75
CA ALA A 105 -10.53 48.73 21.37
C ALA A 105 -11.69 49.57 20.80
N LYS A 106 -11.47 50.86 20.52
CA LYS A 106 -12.46 51.72 19.82
C LYS A 106 -12.78 51.29 18.39
N LEU A 107 -11.93 50.48 17.75
CA LEU A 107 -12.21 49.86 16.44
C LEU A 107 -13.05 48.58 16.57
N GLY A 108 -13.19 48.00 17.77
CA GLY A 108 -13.92 46.76 18.04
C GLY A 108 -13.06 45.58 18.51
N TYR A 109 -11.73 45.74 18.58
CA TYR A 109 -10.84 44.69 19.08
C TYR A 109 -11.01 44.50 20.60
N VAL A 110 -10.68 43.32 21.10
CA VAL A 110 -10.25 43.18 22.49
C VAL A 110 -8.74 43.40 22.50
N THR A 111 -8.22 44.25 23.38
CA THR A 111 -6.77 44.42 23.48
C THR A 111 -6.30 44.24 24.92
N ALA A 112 -5.08 43.75 25.09
CA ALA A 112 -4.48 43.57 26.40
C ALA A 112 -3.09 44.19 26.42
N SER A 113 -2.76 44.88 27.51
CA SER A 113 -1.39 45.26 27.84
C SER A 113 -0.91 44.35 28.97
N ILE A 114 0.24 43.71 28.82
CA ILE A 114 0.73 42.70 29.78
C ILE A 114 1.93 43.19 30.59
N ASP A 115 2.02 42.77 31.84
CA ASP A 115 3.29 42.68 32.56
C ASP A 115 4.00 41.39 32.11
N TYR A 116 5.32 41.43 31.99
CA TYR A 116 6.18 40.27 31.84
C TYR A 116 7.29 40.29 32.88
N ARG A 117 7.99 39.17 33.08
CA ARG A 117 9.09 39.09 34.08
C ARG A 117 10.20 40.08 33.74
N LEU A 118 10.52 40.95 34.70
CA LEU A 118 11.60 41.94 34.60
C LEU A 118 12.87 41.50 35.33
N GLY A 119 13.97 42.15 34.96
CA GLY A 119 15.29 42.06 35.57
C GLY A 119 16.07 40.83 35.13
N PHE A 120 17.40 40.97 35.15
CA PHE A 120 18.37 39.90 34.92
C PHE A 120 19.71 40.29 35.56
N PHE A 121 20.46 39.31 36.05
CA PHE A 121 21.78 39.52 36.63
C PHE A 121 22.65 38.28 36.39
N PRO A 122 23.98 38.43 36.16
CA PRO A 122 24.69 39.69 35.89
C PRO A 122 24.21 40.38 34.60
N LEU A 123 24.53 41.67 34.45
CA LEU A 123 24.16 42.47 33.27
C LEU A 123 25.06 42.12 32.08
N ASP A 124 24.87 40.92 31.53
CA ASP A 124 25.62 40.38 30.39
C ASP A 124 24.69 39.94 29.24
N THR A 125 25.30 39.65 28.08
CA THR A 125 24.55 39.31 26.86
C THR A 125 23.72 38.03 27.00
N THR A 126 24.19 37.08 27.81
CA THR A 126 23.53 35.79 28.06
C THR A 126 22.24 36.00 28.87
N ASN A 127 22.31 36.73 29.97
CA ASN A 127 21.18 36.97 30.85
C ASN A 127 20.19 37.97 30.24
N PHE A 128 20.64 38.86 29.35
CA PHE A 128 19.74 39.63 28.48
C PHE A 128 18.93 38.71 27.54
N SER A 129 19.56 37.70 26.92
CA SER A 129 18.85 36.69 26.12
C SER A 129 17.81 35.94 26.94
N LYS A 130 18.17 35.54 28.18
CA LYS A 130 17.22 34.88 29.10
C LYS A 130 16.07 35.80 29.49
N ALA A 131 16.28 37.11 29.60
CA ALA A 131 15.21 38.07 29.87
C ALA A 131 14.24 38.18 28.68
N ALA A 132 14.76 38.25 27.45
CA ALA A 132 13.94 38.24 26.25
C ALA A 132 13.08 36.97 26.14
N LEU A 133 13.70 35.80 26.34
CA LEU A 133 13.01 34.51 26.32
C LEU A 133 11.93 34.40 27.40
N ARG A 134 12.17 34.92 28.61
CA ARG A 134 11.13 34.99 29.65
C ARG A 134 9.96 35.89 29.22
N GLY A 135 10.26 37.04 28.63
CA GLY A 135 9.25 37.93 28.04
C GLY A 135 8.43 37.25 26.95
N MET A 136 9.07 36.49 26.06
CA MET A 136 8.40 35.66 25.05
C MET A 136 7.47 34.63 25.71
N GLN A 137 7.95 33.84 26.67
CA GLN A 137 7.16 32.82 27.37
C GLN A 137 5.93 33.41 28.07
N ASP A 138 6.10 34.58 28.68
CA ASP A 138 5.02 35.29 29.38
C ASP A 138 3.99 35.80 28.37
N LEU A 139 4.42 36.36 27.24
CA LEU A 139 3.53 36.76 26.14
C LEU A 139 2.80 35.56 25.51
N ARG A 140 3.45 34.39 25.38
CA ARG A 140 2.79 33.14 24.98
C ARG A 140 1.74 32.70 26.00
N ALA A 141 2.00 32.82 27.29
CA ALA A 141 1.01 32.51 28.32
C ALA A 141 -0.23 33.42 28.23
N ALA A 142 -0.05 34.70 27.85
CA ALA A 142 -1.16 35.61 27.58
C ALA A 142 -1.97 35.19 26.34
N VAL A 143 -1.33 34.71 25.26
CA VAL A 143 -2.05 34.12 24.11
C VAL A 143 -2.86 32.91 24.55
N ARG A 144 -2.25 32.00 25.32
CA ARG A 144 -2.90 30.80 25.85
C ARG A 144 -4.05 31.14 26.80
N PHE A 145 -3.95 32.21 27.59
CA PHE A 145 -5.03 32.72 28.43
C PHE A 145 -6.28 33.04 27.62
N PHE A 146 -6.15 33.84 26.55
CA PHE A 146 -7.31 34.17 25.70
C PHE A 146 -7.87 32.93 24.99
N ARG A 147 -7.01 32.00 24.54
CA ARG A 147 -7.50 30.74 23.95
C ARG A 147 -8.27 29.89 24.96
N LYS A 148 -7.80 29.80 26.19
CA LYS A 148 -8.49 29.11 27.29
C LYS A 148 -9.83 29.77 27.58
N ASP A 149 -9.87 31.10 27.68
CA ASP A 149 -11.14 31.83 27.85
C ASP A 149 -12.11 31.47 26.72
N ALA A 150 -11.72 31.63 25.45
CA ALA A 150 -12.58 31.32 24.30
C ALA A 150 -13.06 29.86 24.24
N ALA A 151 -12.25 28.90 24.68
CA ALA A 151 -12.62 27.49 24.72
C ALA A 151 -13.55 27.13 25.89
N THR A 152 -13.70 28.02 26.87
CA THR A 152 -14.46 27.78 28.10
C THR A 152 -15.65 28.74 28.19
N THR A 153 -15.55 29.80 28.98
CA THR A 153 -16.63 30.77 29.21
C THR A 153 -16.75 31.81 28.11
N ASN A 154 -15.68 32.02 27.34
CA ASN A 154 -15.50 33.09 26.38
C ASN A 154 -15.97 34.44 26.94
N THR A 155 -15.52 34.75 28.16
CA THR A 155 -15.90 35.94 28.91
C THR A 155 -15.60 37.21 28.12
N TYR A 156 -14.51 37.21 27.35
CA TYR A 156 -14.12 38.34 26.53
C TYR A 156 -14.73 38.31 25.12
N ARG A 157 -15.52 37.30 24.76
CA ARG A 157 -16.15 37.15 23.43
C ARG A 157 -15.14 37.33 22.30
N ILE A 158 -14.04 36.57 22.39
CA ILE A 158 -12.91 36.63 21.47
C ILE A 158 -12.93 35.46 20.50
N SER A 159 -12.20 35.61 19.39
CA SER A 159 -11.96 34.55 18.41
C SER A 159 -10.59 33.90 18.65
N PRO A 160 -10.50 32.58 18.92
CA PRO A 160 -9.24 31.91 19.26
C PRO A 160 -8.27 31.77 18.06
N SER A 161 -8.75 32.00 16.83
CA SER A 161 -7.95 32.01 15.60
C SER A 161 -7.41 33.39 15.23
N ARG A 162 -7.82 34.46 15.92
CA ARG A 162 -7.50 35.86 15.57
C ARG A 162 -6.82 36.60 16.71
N ILE A 163 -5.70 36.04 17.19
CA ILE A 163 -4.89 36.63 18.26
C ILE A 163 -3.59 37.17 17.65
N VAL A 164 -3.37 38.47 17.79
CA VAL A 164 -2.18 39.19 17.34
C VAL A 164 -1.34 39.53 18.56
N VAL A 165 -0.02 39.45 18.43
CA VAL A 165 0.91 39.91 19.48
C VAL A 165 1.76 41.06 18.95
N GLY A 166 2.13 41.97 19.84
CA GLY A 166 2.95 43.11 19.50
C GLY A 166 3.64 43.72 20.70
N GLY A 167 4.52 44.67 20.45
CA GLY A 167 5.15 45.42 21.54
C GLY A 167 6.16 46.44 21.05
N THR A 168 6.64 47.23 22.00
CA THR A 168 7.63 48.28 21.75
C THR A 168 8.98 47.94 22.35
N SER A 169 10.08 48.21 21.64
CA SER A 169 11.45 47.93 22.11
C SER A 169 11.57 46.49 22.65
N ALA A 170 11.86 46.28 23.94
CA ALA A 170 11.87 44.96 24.60
C ALA A 170 10.59 44.13 24.35
N GLY A 171 9.40 44.73 24.39
CA GLY A 171 8.16 44.05 24.02
C GLY A 171 8.11 43.65 22.54
N GLY A 172 8.78 44.42 21.67
CA GLY A 172 8.96 44.09 20.26
C GLY A 172 9.88 42.87 20.05
N PHE A 173 10.96 42.76 20.83
CA PHE A 173 11.80 41.55 20.87
C PHE A 173 10.96 40.32 21.24
N ALA A 174 10.20 40.40 22.35
CA ALA A 174 9.33 39.31 22.78
C ALA A 174 8.29 38.92 21.71
N ALA A 175 7.65 39.90 21.06
CA ALA A 175 6.65 39.64 20.03
C ALA A 175 7.24 38.93 18.78
N ILE A 176 8.45 39.32 18.35
CA ILE A 176 9.18 38.63 17.27
C ILE A 176 9.46 37.18 17.69
N GLU A 177 9.98 36.97 18.89
CA GLU A 177 10.30 35.63 19.39
C GLU A 177 9.04 34.74 19.51
N VAL A 178 7.89 35.30 19.92
CA VAL A 178 6.62 34.54 19.95
C VAL A 178 6.25 33.99 18.57
N GLY A 179 6.40 34.81 17.53
CA GLY A 179 5.99 34.44 16.18
C GLY A 179 6.96 33.55 15.41
N TYR A 180 8.24 33.53 15.79
CA TYR A 180 9.31 32.96 14.96
C TYR A 180 10.32 32.06 15.67
N LEU A 181 10.43 32.10 17.01
CA LEU A 181 11.37 31.22 17.74
C LEU A 181 10.64 29.96 18.21
N ASP A 182 10.77 28.86 17.46
CA ASP A 182 10.07 27.59 17.72
C ASP A 182 10.99 26.36 17.87
N LYS A 183 12.30 26.49 17.62
CA LYS A 183 13.28 25.39 17.78
C LYS A 183 14.35 25.69 18.82
N ALA A 184 14.71 24.66 19.60
CA ALA A 184 15.77 24.76 20.61
C ALA A 184 17.11 25.20 20.00
N SER A 185 17.37 24.86 18.74
CA SER A 185 18.55 25.26 17.98
C SER A 185 18.63 26.75 17.62
N GLU A 186 17.52 27.49 17.71
CA GLU A 186 17.46 28.93 17.42
C GLU A 186 17.82 29.78 18.64
N VAL A 187 17.72 29.17 19.83
CA VAL A 187 18.12 29.79 21.09
C VAL A 187 19.65 30.00 21.08
N PRO A 188 20.16 31.15 21.56
CA PRO A 188 21.59 31.35 21.74
C PRO A 188 22.25 30.18 22.48
N ALA A 189 23.36 29.66 21.97
CA ALA A 189 24.02 28.45 22.48
C ALA A 189 24.49 28.57 23.95
N ASP A 190 24.67 29.80 24.44
CA ASP A 190 25.00 30.15 25.82
C ASP A 190 23.77 30.12 26.77
N VAL A 191 22.56 29.85 26.25
CA VAL A 191 21.33 29.70 27.03
C VAL A 191 20.83 28.26 26.96
N ASN A 192 20.83 27.58 28.10
CA ASN A 192 20.18 26.28 28.24
C ASN A 192 18.66 26.47 28.44
N ILE A 193 17.91 26.44 27.34
CA ILE A 193 16.45 26.64 27.37
C ILE A 193 15.69 25.55 28.15
N ALA A 194 16.26 24.35 28.30
CA ALA A 194 15.62 23.28 29.09
C ALA A 194 15.56 23.61 30.59
N LEU A 195 16.50 24.42 31.10
CA LEU A 195 16.49 24.95 32.46
C LEU A 195 15.53 26.13 32.64
N MET A 196 14.82 26.54 31.58
CA MET A 196 13.90 27.66 31.56
C MET A 196 12.49 27.22 31.13
N ASP A 197 12.11 25.96 31.39
CA ASP A 197 10.82 25.37 31.00
C ASP A 197 10.60 25.28 29.47
N GLY A 198 11.69 25.20 28.71
CA GLY A 198 11.65 25.06 27.26
C GLY A 198 11.16 26.32 26.53
N ILE A 199 11.00 26.22 25.22
CA ILE A 199 10.63 27.36 24.36
C ILE A 199 9.22 27.87 24.66
N GLU A 200 8.28 26.98 24.97
CA GLU A 200 6.91 27.39 25.32
C GLU A 200 6.79 28.05 26.69
N GLY A 201 7.68 27.69 27.62
CA GLY A 201 7.66 28.14 29.01
C GLY A 201 6.48 27.61 29.82
N ALA A 202 6.61 27.71 31.14
CA ALA A 202 5.60 27.26 32.10
C ALA A 202 4.73 28.39 32.67
N SER A 203 4.79 29.61 32.11
CA SER A 203 4.15 30.81 32.68
C SER A 203 2.62 30.75 32.82
N GLY A 204 1.96 29.73 32.28
CA GLY A 204 0.53 29.48 32.52
C GLY A 204 -0.24 28.94 31.31
N ASN A 205 -1.45 28.45 31.60
CA ASN A 205 -2.42 27.93 30.63
C ASN A 205 -1.89 26.80 29.72
N PRO A 206 -1.33 25.71 30.28
CA PRO A 206 -0.83 24.59 29.50
C PRO A 206 -1.97 23.90 28.72
N GLY A 207 -1.62 23.26 27.59
CA GLY A 207 -2.59 22.57 26.72
C GLY A 207 -3.31 23.45 25.71
N TYR A 208 -3.10 24.77 25.74
CA TYR A 208 -3.62 25.70 24.72
C TYR A 208 -2.47 26.17 23.81
N SER A 209 -2.75 26.37 22.52
CA SER A 209 -1.75 26.84 21.55
C SER A 209 -1.29 28.27 21.87
N SER A 210 -0.03 28.58 21.58
CA SER A 210 0.57 29.92 21.63
C SER A 210 0.68 30.61 20.26
N ALA A 211 0.27 29.94 19.18
CA ALA A 211 0.37 30.44 17.80
C ALA A 211 -0.40 31.75 17.60
N VAL A 212 0.08 32.63 16.72
CA VAL A 212 -0.49 33.98 16.52
C VAL A 212 -0.88 34.21 15.06
N LEU A 213 -1.88 35.05 14.84
CA LEU A 213 -2.33 35.48 13.51
C LEU A 213 -1.31 36.41 12.85
N ALA A 214 -0.66 37.28 13.63
CA ALA A 214 0.34 38.22 13.14
C ALA A 214 1.23 38.75 14.28
N VAL A 215 2.38 39.30 13.91
CA VAL A 215 3.35 39.96 14.81
C VAL A 215 3.45 41.45 14.50
N LEU A 216 3.35 42.30 15.53
CA LEU A 216 3.55 43.75 15.43
C LEU A 216 4.84 44.17 16.15
N ASN A 217 5.92 44.32 15.40
CA ASN A 217 7.24 44.71 15.88
C ASN A 217 7.43 46.24 15.86
N LEU A 218 7.43 46.90 17.02
CA LEU A 218 7.64 48.35 17.10
C LEU A 218 9.01 48.67 17.71
N SER A 219 10.01 48.89 16.84
CA SER A 219 11.42 49.14 17.23
C SER A 219 12.07 48.00 18.05
N GLY A 220 11.68 46.76 17.79
CA GLY A 220 12.32 45.56 18.29
C GLY A 220 13.32 44.97 17.28
N ALA A 221 14.13 44.04 17.77
CA ALA A 221 15.09 43.26 17.00
C ALA A 221 15.11 41.83 17.53
N THR A 222 15.86 40.95 16.89
CA THR A 222 16.09 39.60 17.39
C THR A 222 17.52 39.16 17.09
N ASN A 223 17.83 37.90 17.39
CA ASN A 223 19.02 37.19 16.94
C ASN A 223 18.97 37.03 15.38
N PRO A 224 19.77 36.17 14.72
CA PRO A 224 19.80 36.15 13.26
C PRO A 224 18.41 36.04 12.61
N PRO A 225 18.14 36.72 11.47
CA PRO A 225 16.84 36.68 10.80
C PRO A 225 16.37 35.28 10.42
N SER A 226 17.27 34.30 10.42
CA SER A 226 17.02 32.90 10.09
C SER A 226 15.96 32.19 10.92
N ILE A 227 15.55 32.77 12.05
CA ILE A 227 14.39 32.27 12.81
C ILE A 227 13.06 32.49 12.07
N ILE A 228 13.02 33.40 11.09
CA ILE A 228 11.81 33.61 10.27
C ILE A 228 11.80 32.58 9.14
N GLU A 229 10.78 31.73 9.11
CA GLU A 229 10.66 30.63 8.15
C GLU A 229 9.37 30.72 7.33
N ALA A 230 9.36 30.03 6.18
CA ALA A 230 8.18 29.96 5.33
C ALA A 230 6.98 29.40 6.10
N GLY A 231 5.81 30.03 5.95
CA GLY A 231 4.58 29.65 6.66
C GLY A 231 4.44 30.26 8.07
N ASN A 232 5.42 31.00 8.57
CA ASN A 232 5.28 31.75 9.82
C ASN A 232 4.27 32.91 9.71
N ALA A 233 3.87 33.44 10.87
CA ALA A 233 2.89 34.52 10.97
C ALA A 233 3.34 35.80 10.25
N PRO A 234 2.44 36.52 9.55
CA PRO A 234 2.73 37.81 8.95
C PRO A 234 3.37 38.84 9.91
N LEU A 235 4.33 39.62 9.40
CA LEU A 235 5.12 40.59 10.17
C LEU A 235 4.80 42.04 9.80
N TYR A 236 4.33 42.85 10.74
CA TYR A 236 4.39 44.30 10.63
C TYR A 236 5.55 44.85 11.46
N SER A 237 6.32 45.79 10.91
CA SER A 237 7.39 46.47 11.61
C SER A 237 7.29 47.99 11.49
N ALA A 238 7.58 48.72 12.56
CA ALA A 238 7.77 50.17 12.55
C ALA A 238 9.07 50.55 13.28
N HIS A 239 9.98 51.27 12.61
CA HIS A 239 11.33 51.48 13.13
C HIS A 239 11.93 52.81 12.64
N GLY A 240 12.55 53.56 13.55
CA GLY A 240 13.34 54.75 13.23
C GLY A 240 14.67 54.40 12.58
N THR A 241 15.07 55.09 11.51
CA THR A 241 16.34 54.80 10.84
C THR A 241 17.56 55.35 11.58
N SER A 242 17.35 56.22 12.58
CA SER A 242 18.39 56.77 13.47
C SER A 242 18.18 56.27 14.91
N ASP A 243 17.68 55.05 15.05
CA ASP A 243 17.52 54.38 16.34
C ASP A 243 18.90 54.03 16.92
N ALA A 244 19.31 54.79 17.92
CA ALA A 244 20.58 54.64 18.62
C ALA A 244 20.53 53.61 19.75
N VAL A 245 19.36 53.03 20.05
CA VAL A 245 19.13 52.09 21.16
C VAL A 245 19.01 50.67 20.63
N VAL A 246 18.09 50.44 19.70
CA VAL A 246 17.93 49.20 18.96
C VAL A 246 18.29 49.48 17.50
N PRO A 247 19.33 48.84 16.94
CA PRO A 247 19.80 49.19 15.60
C PRO A 247 18.74 48.86 14.54
N TYR A 248 18.55 49.78 13.58
CA TYR A 248 17.64 49.56 12.44
C TYR A 248 18.09 48.40 11.54
N PHE A 249 19.40 48.27 11.30
CA PHE A 249 20.02 47.13 10.59
C PHE A 249 20.64 46.15 11.61
N LYS A 250 21.85 45.65 11.34
CA LYS A 250 22.64 44.89 12.30
C LYS A 250 23.47 45.87 13.14
N GLY A 251 23.45 45.71 14.46
CA GLY A 251 24.26 46.53 15.36
C GLY A 251 24.19 46.03 16.79
N LYS A 252 24.79 46.78 17.72
CA LYS A 252 24.71 46.48 19.16
C LYS A 252 23.56 47.25 19.80
N VAL A 253 22.84 46.61 20.72
CA VAL A 253 21.95 47.34 21.63
C VAL A 253 22.80 48.30 22.46
N ASN A 254 22.42 49.59 22.49
CA ASN A 254 23.29 50.65 23.01
C ASN A 254 22.54 51.58 23.98
N VAL A 255 22.24 51.07 25.18
CA VAL A 255 21.68 51.83 26.31
C VAL A 255 22.32 51.33 27.58
N SER A 256 22.86 52.21 28.42
CA SER A 256 23.30 51.84 29.77
C SER A 256 22.07 51.62 30.66
N PRO A 257 21.99 50.51 31.43
CA PRO A 257 23.05 49.56 31.76
C PRO A 257 22.99 48.23 30.97
N LEU A 258 22.35 48.21 29.78
CA LEU A 258 22.25 47.01 28.96
C LEU A 258 23.59 46.62 28.32
N PRO A 259 23.92 45.32 28.27
CA PRO A 259 25.16 44.83 27.68
C PRO A 259 25.16 44.94 26.14
N PRO A 260 26.32 45.20 25.50
CA PRO A 260 26.43 45.35 24.05
C PRO A 260 26.24 44.02 23.31
N LYS A 261 24.98 43.66 23.00
CA LYS A 261 24.62 42.46 22.23
C LYS A 261 24.30 42.79 20.77
N TYR A 262 24.87 42.01 19.82
CA TYR A 262 24.51 42.12 18.41
C TYR A 262 23.10 41.60 18.14
N VAL A 263 22.30 42.41 17.46
CA VAL A 263 20.91 42.11 17.09
C VAL A 263 20.62 42.59 15.68
N PHE A 264 19.53 42.09 15.10
CA PHE A 264 19.07 42.41 13.74
C PHE A 264 17.71 43.12 13.81
N GLY A 265 17.70 44.41 13.49
CA GLY A 265 16.49 45.22 13.45
C GLY A 265 15.70 45.07 12.16
N SER A 266 14.58 45.81 12.11
CA SER A 266 13.57 45.67 11.07
C SER A 266 14.08 45.91 9.65
N GLY A 267 15.15 46.68 9.45
CA GLY A 267 15.78 46.90 8.15
C GLY A 267 16.40 45.64 7.54
N LEU A 268 16.72 44.62 8.35
CA LEU A 268 17.16 43.30 7.87
C LEU A 268 16.07 42.23 8.00
N LEU A 269 15.17 42.34 8.99
CA LEU A 269 14.08 41.38 9.15
C LEU A 269 13.06 41.43 8.00
N ASN A 270 12.72 42.64 7.51
CA ASN A 270 11.76 42.82 6.41
C ASN A 270 12.22 42.18 5.08
N PRO A 271 13.41 42.48 4.53
CA PRO A 271 13.86 41.82 3.30
C PRO A 271 14.05 40.31 3.48
N TYR A 272 14.46 39.84 4.66
CA TYR A 272 14.59 38.41 4.94
C TYR A 272 13.24 37.70 4.98
N ALA A 273 12.25 38.23 5.70
CA ALA A 273 10.88 37.69 5.74
C ALA A 273 10.27 37.59 4.32
N SER A 274 10.50 38.59 3.48
CA SER A 274 10.10 38.53 2.06
C SER A 274 10.80 37.40 1.29
N SER A 275 12.08 37.16 1.55
CA SER A 275 12.85 36.10 0.86
C SER A 275 12.38 34.68 1.18
N VAL A 276 11.78 34.47 2.35
CA VAL A 276 11.21 33.18 2.77
C VAL A 276 9.70 33.09 2.56
N GLY A 277 9.09 34.08 1.91
CA GLY A 277 7.67 34.08 1.56
C GLY A 277 6.71 34.45 2.70
N VAL A 278 7.20 35.03 3.80
CA VAL A 278 6.34 35.54 4.89
C VAL A 278 5.80 36.92 4.51
N LEU A 279 4.47 37.09 4.53
CA LEU A 279 3.82 38.38 4.30
C LEU A 279 4.32 39.40 5.33
N ASN A 280 4.87 40.51 4.88
CA ASN A 280 5.41 41.50 5.80
C ASN A 280 5.38 42.94 5.29
N VAL A 281 5.29 43.89 6.21
CA VAL A 281 5.25 45.34 5.95
C VAL A 281 6.20 46.06 6.90
N LEU A 282 6.96 47.02 6.39
CA LEU A 282 7.86 47.86 7.20
C LEU A 282 7.59 49.35 7.00
N ARG A 283 7.12 50.01 8.06
CA ARG A 283 7.14 51.47 8.18
C ARG A 283 8.52 51.93 8.65
N ARG A 284 9.20 52.67 7.77
CA ARG A 284 10.48 53.32 8.07
C ARG A 284 10.23 54.77 8.45
N PHE A 285 10.72 55.19 9.61
CA PHE A 285 10.70 56.60 10.00
C PHE A 285 12.09 57.20 9.79
N SER A 286 12.25 57.90 8.66
CA SER A 286 13.54 58.48 8.25
C SER A 286 14.04 59.47 9.30
N LYS A 287 15.30 59.31 9.70
CA LYS A 287 16.01 60.11 10.73
C LYS A 287 15.35 60.11 12.11
N ALA A 288 14.37 59.24 12.34
CA ALA A 288 13.67 59.19 13.61
C ALA A 288 14.45 58.36 14.65
N PRO A 289 14.34 58.72 15.94
CA PRO A 289 15.07 58.06 17.03
C PRO A 289 14.42 56.73 17.44
N HIS A 290 14.89 56.14 18.54
CA HIS A 290 14.25 54.98 19.17
C HIS A 290 12.80 55.26 19.54
N ILE A 291 11.92 54.27 19.31
CA ILE A 291 10.48 54.31 19.63
C ILE A 291 9.82 55.65 19.23
N PRO A 292 9.89 56.07 17.95
CA PRO A 292 9.46 57.40 17.53
C PRO A 292 7.97 57.67 17.80
N GLN A 293 7.16 56.62 17.87
CA GLN A 293 5.74 56.65 18.24
C GLN A 293 5.47 56.91 19.74
N TYR A 294 6.48 56.91 20.63
CA TYR A 294 6.29 57.09 22.06
C TYR A 294 6.50 58.56 22.50
N PRO A 295 5.47 59.27 23.01
CA PRO A 295 5.59 60.71 23.29
C PRO A 295 6.36 61.07 24.57
N VAL A 296 6.54 60.15 25.52
CA VAL A 296 7.05 60.47 26.86
C VAL A 296 8.04 59.40 27.33
N GLN A 297 9.33 59.72 27.46
CA GLN A 297 10.47 58.84 27.90
C GLN A 297 11.40 58.21 26.84
N SER A 298 11.42 58.66 25.57
CA SER A 298 12.71 58.52 24.86
C SER A 298 13.67 59.58 25.42
N ALA A 299 14.98 59.37 25.35
CA ALA A 299 15.99 60.40 25.64
C ALA A 299 15.82 61.71 24.82
N ASN A 300 14.79 61.77 23.96
CA ASN A 300 14.29 62.94 23.26
C ASN A 300 12.87 63.32 23.75
N ALA A 301 12.76 63.77 25.00
CA ALA A 301 11.63 64.59 25.45
C ALA A 301 11.65 65.91 24.66
N GLY A 302 11.17 65.88 23.43
CA GLY A 302 11.26 67.03 22.51
C GLY A 302 11.13 66.73 21.02
N SER A 303 10.94 65.47 20.58
CA SER A 303 10.65 65.22 19.14
C SER A 303 9.29 65.84 18.78
N PRO A 304 9.23 66.90 17.95
CA PRO A 304 7.99 67.64 17.68
C PRO A 304 6.92 66.80 16.95
N ASN A 305 7.25 65.57 16.55
CA ASN A 305 6.43 64.73 15.66
C ASN A 305 5.99 63.38 16.28
N SER A 306 6.19 63.13 17.59
CA SER A 306 5.86 61.83 18.21
C SER A 306 4.39 61.43 18.04
N ALA A 307 3.47 62.37 18.16
CA ALA A 307 2.05 62.15 17.87
C ALA A 307 1.77 61.76 16.42
N ALA A 308 2.50 62.34 15.45
CA ALA A 308 2.37 62.02 14.03
C ALA A 308 2.91 60.62 13.70
N TYR A 309 4.02 60.21 14.35
CA TYR A 309 4.55 58.86 14.23
C TYR A 309 3.60 57.82 14.85
N ALA A 310 2.99 58.13 15.99
CA ALA A 310 1.97 57.31 16.61
C ALA A 310 0.73 57.14 15.71
N ASP A 311 0.20 58.22 15.14
CA ASP A 311 -0.93 58.17 14.21
C ASP A 311 -0.60 57.35 12.95
N THR A 312 0.58 57.56 12.36
CA THR A 312 1.03 56.79 11.20
C THR A 312 1.12 55.31 11.52
N THR A 313 1.75 54.96 12.64
CA THR A 313 1.90 53.56 13.08
C THR A 313 0.54 52.90 13.32
N TYR A 314 -0.38 53.61 14.00
CA TYR A 314 -1.73 53.13 14.23
C TYR A 314 -2.49 52.86 12.92
N ARG A 315 -2.40 53.79 11.94
CA ARG A 315 -3.03 53.67 10.63
C ARG A 315 -2.46 52.53 9.79
N ASP A 316 -1.16 52.30 9.87
CA ASP A 316 -0.51 51.21 9.15
C ASP A 316 -0.86 49.85 9.76
N ILE A 317 -0.84 49.72 11.09
CA ILE A 317 -1.21 48.47 11.77
C ILE A 317 -2.64 48.08 11.40
N ARG A 318 -3.61 49.01 11.46
CA ARG A 318 -5.00 48.68 11.05
C ARG A 318 -5.09 48.29 9.57
N ALA A 319 -4.30 48.90 8.68
CA ALA A 319 -4.28 48.57 7.26
C ALA A 319 -3.67 47.18 7.02
N PHE A 320 -2.62 46.84 7.76
CA PHE A 320 -1.96 45.54 7.74
C PHE A 320 -2.85 44.42 8.30
N LEU A 321 -3.51 44.65 9.44
CA LEU A 321 -4.36 43.65 10.08
C LEU A 321 -5.66 43.41 9.32
N ARG A 322 -6.19 44.44 8.64
CA ARG A 322 -7.51 44.37 8.02
C ARG A 322 -7.68 43.19 7.04
N PRO A 323 -6.77 42.94 6.08
CA PRO A 323 -6.87 41.76 5.22
C PRO A 323 -6.77 40.43 5.99
N LEU A 324 -6.03 40.40 7.11
CA LEU A 324 -5.83 39.19 7.92
C LEU A 324 -7.07 38.82 8.76
N LEU A 325 -8.00 39.76 8.93
CA LEU A 325 -9.25 39.55 9.65
C LEU A 325 -10.38 39.00 8.77
N GLY A 326 -10.27 39.11 7.44
CA GLY A 326 -11.18 38.45 6.50
C GLY A 326 -11.11 36.91 6.63
N PRO A 327 -11.85 36.14 5.82
CA PRO A 327 -11.63 34.70 5.77
C PRO A 327 -10.18 34.43 5.33
N PHE A 328 -9.32 34.14 6.31
CA PHE A 328 -7.99 33.60 6.08
C PHE A 328 -8.21 32.18 5.59
N ALA A 329 -8.20 31.99 4.28
CA ALA A 329 -8.21 30.66 3.72
C ALA A 329 -6.85 30.04 4.02
N LEU A 330 -6.79 29.20 5.06
CA LEU A 330 -5.69 28.25 5.18
C LEU A 330 -5.65 27.46 3.86
N PRO A 331 -4.46 27.17 3.31
CA PRO A 331 -4.36 26.45 2.05
C PRO A 331 -5.06 25.09 2.17
N SER A 332 -5.86 24.74 1.18
CA SER A 332 -6.32 23.36 0.98
C SER A 332 -5.49 22.69 -0.10
N LEU A 333 -5.07 21.45 0.13
CA LEU A 333 -4.31 20.67 -0.84
C LEU A 333 -5.19 19.57 -1.45
N THR A 334 -5.06 19.38 -2.77
CA THR A 334 -5.57 18.18 -3.47
C THR A 334 -4.39 17.51 -4.18
N ILE A 335 -4.08 16.28 -3.77
CA ILE A 335 -2.91 15.53 -4.20
C ILE A 335 -3.38 14.37 -5.09
N ASN A 336 -2.90 14.35 -6.34
CA ASN A 336 -3.22 13.33 -7.34
C ASN A 336 -1.97 12.61 -7.89
N SER A 337 -0.80 12.91 -7.34
CA SER A 337 0.50 12.33 -7.71
C SER A 337 1.43 12.36 -6.49
N ASN A 338 2.63 11.80 -6.62
CA ASN A 338 3.62 11.87 -5.54
C ASN A 338 3.97 13.34 -5.24
N THR A 339 3.84 13.72 -3.96
CA THR A 339 3.96 15.12 -3.52
C THR A 339 4.62 15.19 -2.15
N THR A 340 5.63 16.05 -1.99
CA THR A 340 6.14 16.42 -0.67
C THR A 340 5.26 17.50 -0.07
N VAL A 341 4.77 17.29 1.16
CA VAL A 341 3.92 18.25 1.89
C VAL A 341 4.77 18.99 2.93
N PRO A 342 5.00 20.31 2.74
CA PRO A 342 5.72 21.12 3.73
C PRO A 342 5.01 21.18 5.08
N GLY A 343 5.77 21.36 6.16
CA GLY A 343 5.19 21.68 7.47
C GLY A 343 4.39 22.98 7.45
N GLY A 344 3.34 23.07 8.26
CA GLY A 344 2.49 24.27 8.33
C GLY A 344 1.01 24.00 8.60
N ASN A 345 0.20 25.04 8.45
CA ASN A 345 -1.24 25.02 8.75
C ASN A 345 -2.06 24.87 7.47
N TYR A 346 -3.01 23.93 7.45
CA TYR A 346 -3.87 23.63 6.30
C TYR A 346 -5.35 23.63 6.68
N GLN A 347 -6.21 24.08 5.76
CA GLN A 347 -7.65 23.94 5.93
C GLN A 347 -8.02 22.47 5.70
N ASP A 348 -7.90 21.99 4.47
CA ASP A 348 -8.16 20.59 4.11
C ASP A 348 -6.99 19.99 3.33
N ILE A 349 -6.78 18.68 3.45
CA ILE A 349 -5.85 17.95 2.59
C ILE A 349 -6.60 16.73 2.04
N THR A 350 -6.71 16.63 0.72
CA THR A 350 -7.32 15.48 0.04
C THR A 350 -6.27 14.77 -0.79
N ILE A 351 -6.00 13.50 -0.49
CA ILE A 351 -5.08 12.64 -1.24
C ILE A 351 -5.93 11.65 -2.04
N ASN A 352 -6.07 11.91 -3.34
CA ASN A 352 -6.84 11.04 -4.26
C ASN A 352 -5.98 9.89 -4.80
N SER A 353 -4.72 10.19 -5.14
CA SER A 353 -3.79 9.24 -5.73
C SER A 353 -2.33 9.64 -5.50
N GLY A 354 -1.42 8.67 -5.57
CA GLY A 354 0.01 8.88 -5.32
C GLY A 354 0.34 9.00 -3.83
N THR A 355 1.61 9.21 -3.52
CA THR A 355 2.10 9.31 -2.13
C THR A 355 2.34 10.77 -1.73
N ALA A 356 1.62 11.24 -0.72
CA ALA A 356 1.92 12.47 0.01
C ALA A 356 2.96 12.18 1.10
N THR A 357 4.15 12.75 1.03
CA THR A 357 5.22 12.55 2.02
C THR A 357 5.43 13.83 2.82
N LEU A 358 5.28 13.76 4.14
CA LEU A 358 5.48 14.93 5.00
C LEU A 358 6.97 15.32 5.06
N ALA A 359 7.24 16.63 5.00
CA ALA A 359 8.56 17.23 5.22
C ALA A 359 8.64 18.06 6.51
N GLY A 360 7.54 18.16 7.26
CA GLY A 360 7.44 18.83 8.53
C GLY A 360 6.12 18.49 9.22
N ASN A 361 5.98 18.89 10.49
CA ASN A 361 4.70 18.74 11.21
C ASN A 361 3.63 19.61 10.53
N ILE A 362 2.42 19.05 10.42
CA ILE A 362 1.29 19.78 9.84
C ILE A 362 0.15 19.91 10.85
N THR A 363 -0.58 21.02 10.78
CA THR A 363 -1.80 21.26 11.56
C THR A 363 -2.98 21.40 10.61
N VAL A 364 -3.96 20.51 10.73
CA VAL A 364 -5.16 20.46 9.88
C VAL A 364 -6.36 20.96 10.67
N TYR A 365 -7.03 21.99 10.14
CA TYR A 365 -8.18 22.62 10.81
C TYR A 365 -9.53 22.10 10.32
N GLY A 366 -9.60 21.61 9.09
CA GLY A 366 -10.75 20.98 8.45
C GLY A 366 -10.61 19.46 8.41
N THR A 367 -10.37 18.85 7.24
CA THR A 367 -10.21 17.40 7.11
C THR A 367 -8.98 17.01 6.29
N LEU A 368 -8.18 16.07 6.80
CA LEU A 368 -7.24 15.30 6.00
C LEU A 368 -7.90 13.98 5.62
N VAL A 369 -8.14 13.77 4.32
CA VAL A 369 -8.74 12.55 3.78
C VAL A 369 -7.80 11.87 2.79
N ILE A 370 -7.62 10.56 2.95
CA ILE A 370 -6.84 9.71 2.06
C ILE A 370 -7.81 8.74 1.39
N LYS A 371 -7.96 8.86 0.07
CA LYS A 371 -8.97 8.16 -0.71
C LYS A 371 -8.38 7.04 -1.54
N SER A 372 -9.24 6.13 -1.96
CA SER A 372 -9.00 5.19 -3.05
C SER A 372 -10.09 5.39 -4.09
N LEU A 373 -9.73 5.86 -5.28
CA LEU A 373 -10.66 6.13 -6.37
C LEU A 373 -10.49 5.08 -7.47
N SER A 374 -11.62 4.58 -7.98
CA SER A 374 -11.61 3.59 -9.07
C SER A 374 -10.89 4.13 -10.30
N GLY A 375 -10.01 3.33 -10.90
CA GLY A 375 -9.23 3.71 -12.07
C GLY A 375 -8.01 4.60 -11.78
N GLN A 376 -7.71 4.90 -10.51
CA GLN A 376 -6.52 5.63 -10.08
C GLN A 376 -5.65 4.80 -9.14
N LEU A 377 -4.36 5.14 -9.04
CA LEU A 377 -3.52 4.60 -7.96
C LEU A 377 -4.10 5.05 -6.62
N ALA A 378 -4.19 4.14 -5.65
CA ALA A 378 -4.70 4.49 -4.32
C ALA A 378 -3.86 5.61 -3.68
N GLY A 379 -4.53 6.53 -2.98
CA GLY A 379 -3.86 7.57 -2.21
C GLY A 379 -3.05 6.99 -1.05
N SER A 380 -1.89 7.58 -0.78
CA SER A 380 -1.07 7.20 0.36
C SER A 380 -0.53 8.43 1.11
N LEU A 381 -0.55 8.39 2.44
CA LEU A 381 0.17 9.33 3.30
C LEU A 381 1.38 8.65 3.91
N GLY A 382 2.58 9.21 3.71
CA GLY A 382 3.79 8.87 4.43
C GLY A 382 4.13 9.93 5.47
N THR A 383 4.08 9.57 6.76
CA THR A 383 4.26 10.54 7.84
C THR A 383 5.72 10.98 8.03
N ASN A 384 6.68 10.17 7.57
CA ASN A 384 8.11 10.51 7.56
C ASN A 384 8.64 11.06 8.90
N CYS A 385 8.12 10.49 9.99
CA CYS A 385 8.44 10.80 11.39
C CYS A 385 7.94 12.18 11.87
N PHE A 386 7.10 12.84 11.06
CA PHE A 386 6.33 14.02 11.43
C PHE A 386 4.90 13.66 11.85
N VAL A 387 4.24 14.63 12.48
CA VAL A 387 2.88 14.44 13.01
C VAL A 387 1.86 15.22 12.21
N VAL A 388 0.66 14.65 12.12
CA VAL A 388 -0.56 15.35 11.70
C VAL A 388 -1.33 15.75 12.95
N ASP A 389 -1.42 17.04 13.23
CA ASP A 389 -2.09 17.58 14.42
C ASP A 389 -3.23 18.53 14.01
N GLY A 390 -3.93 19.12 14.98
CA GLY A 390 -4.92 20.17 14.77
C GLY A 390 -6.36 19.79 15.09
N PRO A 391 -7.28 20.77 15.09
CA PRO A 391 -8.67 20.55 15.51
C PRO A 391 -9.51 19.77 14.50
N GLY A 392 -9.01 19.60 13.28
CA GLY A 392 -9.70 18.93 12.18
C GLY A 392 -9.78 17.40 12.31
N ASN A 393 -10.42 16.77 11.33
CA ASN A 393 -10.60 15.32 11.23
C ASN A 393 -9.50 14.66 10.39
N PHE A 394 -9.23 13.39 10.67
CA PHE A 394 -8.40 12.50 9.88
C PHE A 394 -9.23 11.31 9.38
N ASP A 395 -9.27 11.06 8.07
CA ASP A 395 -10.02 9.97 7.45
C ASP A 395 -9.15 9.15 6.47
N LEU A 396 -8.80 7.92 6.87
CA LEU A 396 -8.15 6.93 6.02
C LEU A 396 -9.21 5.96 5.47
N GLN A 397 -9.49 6.03 4.18
CA GLN A 397 -10.53 5.23 3.54
C GLN A 397 -10.04 3.83 3.13
N ALA A 398 -11.00 2.92 2.86
CA ALA A 398 -10.69 1.58 2.39
C ALA A 398 -9.90 1.63 1.06
N GLY A 399 -8.89 0.78 0.92
CA GLY A 399 -7.98 0.72 -0.22
C GLY A 399 -6.85 1.76 -0.21
N ALA A 400 -6.93 2.81 0.61
CA ALA A 400 -5.85 3.79 0.78
C ALA A 400 -4.76 3.27 1.73
N SER A 401 -3.61 3.97 1.75
CA SER A 401 -2.43 3.53 2.50
C SER A 401 -1.89 4.58 3.48
N LEU A 402 -1.53 4.17 4.69
CA LEU A 402 -0.84 5.00 5.68
C LEU A 402 0.53 4.39 6.02
N ARG A 403 1.62 5.12 5.75
CA ARG A 403 3.00 4.74 6.10
C ARG A 403 3.46 5.52 7.33
N ILE A 404 3.75 4.82 8.42
CA ILE A 404 3.85 5.32 9.79
C ILE A 404 5.29 5.17 10.29
N CYS A 405 5.95 6.28 10.60
CA CYS A 405 7.29 6.27 11.23
C CYS A 405 7.28 6.49 12.76
N ASP A 406 6.22 7.08 13.33
CA ASP A 406 6.18 7.40 14.77
C ASP A 406 6.36 6.13 15.63
N ALA A 407 7.16 6.21 16.69
CA ALA A 407 7.47 5.07 17.56
C ALA A 407 6.24 4.52 18.30
N ALA A 408 5.25 5.36 18.59
CA ALA A 408 4.00 4.94 19.22
C ALA A 408 2.95 4.44 18.20
N GLY A 409 3.25 4.47 16.91
CA GLY A 409 2.32 4.06 15.86
C GLY A 409 1.20 5.06 15.66
N ILE A 410 -0.05 4.59 15.78
CA ILE A 410 -1.26 5.43 15.68
C ILE A 410 -2.18 5.22 16.88
N SER A 411 -2.86 6.28 17.30
CA SER A 411 -3.83 6.25 18.39
C SER A 411 -5.20 6.76 17.93
N ALA A 412 -6.27 6.15 18.44
CA ALA A 412 -7.65 6.58 18.18
C ALA A 412 -7.96 7.97 18.78
N SER A 413 -7.20 8.41 19.80
CA SER A 413 -7.33 9.73 20.42
C SER A 413 -6.05 10.13 21.19
N GLY A 414 -6.01 11.34 21.74
CA GLY A 414 -4.89 11.82 22.58
C GLY A 414 -3.65 12.28 21.80
N SER A 415 -2.58 12.62 22.49
CA SER A 415 -1.40 13.29 21.91
C SER A 415 -0.28 12.34 21.45
N THR A 416 -0.53 11.04 21.38
CA THR A 416 0.47 10.02 21.01
C THR A 416 0.28 9.51 19.57
N GLY A 417 1.37 9.03 18.95
CA GLY A 417 1.38 8.49 17.60
C GLY A 417 1.49 9.55 16.50
N ALA A 418 1.49 9.09 15.25
CA ALA A 418 1.70 9.94 14.08
C ALA A 418 0.51 10.85 13.74
N ILE A 419 -0.70 10.45 14.14
CA ILE A 419 -1.94 11.21 13.93
C ILE A 419 -2.46 11.67 15.29
N ARG A 420 -2.47 12.98 15.51
CA ARG A 420 -2.75 13.66 16.79
C ARG A 420 -3.93 14.62 16.74
N ASN A 421 -4.60 14.71 15.60
CA ASN A 421 -5.83 15.48 15.43
C ASN A 421 -6.80 15.33 16.60
N THR A 422 -7.33 16.44 17.12
CA THR A 422 -8.30 16.42 18.22
C THR A 422 -9.74 16.24 17.74
N GLY A 423 -9.98 16.39 16.43
CA GLY A 423 -11.21 15.96 15.77
C GLY A 423 -11.31 14.43 15.63
N SER A 424 -12.21 13.94 14.78
CA SER A 424 -12.37 12.50 14.59
C SER A 424 -11.17 11.88 13.89
N ARG A 425 -10.79 10.66 14.30
CA ARG A 425 -9.78 9.83 13.62
C ARG A 425 -10.44 8.57 13.12
N SER A 426 -10.52 8.42 11.80
CA SER A 426 -11.08 7.27 11.12
C SER A 426 -9.96 6.47 10.47
N PHE A 427 -9.82 5.21 10.89
CA PHE A 427 -8.85 4.26 10.39
C PHE A 427 -9.62 3.07 9.79
N SER A 428 -9.65 2.95 8.46
CA SER A 428 -10.46 1.92 7.80
C SER A 428 -9.87 0.50 7.96
N PRO A 429 -10.70 -0.50 8.32
CA PRO A 429 -10.30 -1.92 8.25
C PRO A 429 -9.94 -2.39 6.84
N GLY A 430 -10.38 -1.68 5.81
CA GLY A 430 -10.06 -1.97 4.41
C GLY A 430 -8.79 -1.29 3.90
N ALA A 431 -8.03 -0.59 4.75
CA ALA A 431 -6.82 0.15 4.37
C ALA A 431 -5.54 -0.67 4.52
N VAL A 432 -4.46 -0.14 3.93
CA VAL A 432 -3.10 -0.65 4.04
C VAL A 432 -2.33 0.15 5.08
N TYR A 433 -1.67 -0.55 6.01
CA TYR A 433 -0.84 0.05 7.05
C TYR A 433 0.59 -0.40 6.89
N ALA A 434 1.53 0.54 6.80
CA ALA A 434 2.96 0.24 6.71
C ALA A 434 3.69 0.89 7.88
N TYR A 435 4.39 0.09 8.68
CA TYR A 435 5.20 0.56 9.80
C TYR A 435 6.66 0.61 9.35
N VAL A 436 7.15 1.84 9.19
CA VAL A 436 8.40 2.21 8.50
C VAL A 436 9.30 3.07 9.39
N GLY A 437 9.23 2.86 10.71
CA GLY A 437 10.00 3.64 11.68
C GLY A 437 11.51 3.48 11.54
N THR A 438 12.25 4.33 12.24
CA THR A 438 13.72 4.31 12.27
C THR A 438 14.29 3.53 13.46
N GLY A 439 13.44 2.90 14.25
CA GLY A 439 13.80 2.10 15.43
C GLY A 439 12.61 1.24 15.86
N ASN A 440 12.55 0.90 17.15
CA ASN A 440 11.42 0.17 17.71
C ASN A 440 10.11 0.96 17.55
N GLN A 441 9.05 0.27 17.16
CA GLN A 441 7.71 0.84 17.00
C GLN A 441 6.67 -0.03 17.70
N ALA A 442 5.55 0.58 18.08
CA ALA A 442 4.31 -0.13 18.37
C ALA A 442 3.29 0.13 17.25
N THR A 443 2.35 -0.78 17.04
CA THR A 443 1.25 -0.50 16.10
C THR A 443 0.34 0.62 16.63
N GLY A 444 0.16 0.66 17.95
CA GLY A 444 -0.70 1.61 18.64
C GLY A 444 -2.17 1.18 18.64
N ALA A 445 -2.95 1.74 19.58
CA ALA A 445 -4.36 1.39 19.80
C ALA A 445 -5.30 1.88 18.68
N GLY A 446 -4.82 2.71 17.76
CA GLY A 446 -5.58 3.19 16.61
C GLY A 446 -5.62 2.20 15.43
N LEU A 447 -4.76 1.18 15.41
CA LEU A 447 -4.77 0.17 14.35
C LEU A 447 -6.06 -0.66 14.45
N PRO A 448 -6.90 -0.78 13.41
CA PRO A 448 -8.10 -1.61 13.50
C PRO A 448 -7.79 -3.09 13.75
N GLY A 449 -8.68 -3.81 14.44
CA GLY A 449 -8.52 -5.26 14.69
C GLY A 449 -8.56 -6.13 13.41
N THR A 450 -8.92 -5.55 12.27
CA THR A 450 -8.76 -6.16 10.95
C THR A 450 -8.22 -5.12 9.98
N VAL A 451 -7.23 -5.48 9.16
CA VAL A 451 -6.68 -4.61 8.12
C VAL A 451 -6.65 -5.32 6.76
N ARG A 452 -6.55 -4.55 5.67
CA ARG A 452 -6.39 -5.13 4.33
C ARG A 452 -4.98 -5.69 4.17
N GLU A 453 -3.98 -4.87 4.45
CA GLU A 453 -2.58 -5.27 4.37
C GLU A 453 -1.78 -4.63 5.51
N LEU A 454 -0.75 -5.34 5.96
CA LEU A 454 0.23 -4.86 6.92
C LEU A 454 1.64 -5.04 6.36
N GLU A 455 2.38 -3.95 6.22
CA GLU A 455 3.81 -3.96 5.92
C GLU A 455 4.62 -3.68 7.19
N VAL A 456 5.56 -4.56 7.50
CA VAL A 456 6.52 -4.40 8.59
C VAL A 456 7.89 -4.15 7.98
N ALA A 457 8.37 -2.91 8.10
CA ALA A 457 9.60 -2.44 7.48
C ALA A 457 10.41 -1.56 8.44
N VAL A 458 10.54 -1.99 9.70
CA VAL A 458 11.45 -1.39 10.67
C VAL A 458 12.89 -1.87 10.42
N PRO A 459 13.93 -1.16 10.90
CA PRO A 459 15.32 -1.53 10.63
C PRO A 459 15.67 -2.90 11.21
N ALA A 460 16.65 -3.57 10.62
CA ALA A 460 17.18 -4.82 11.17
C ALA A 460 17.62 -4.62 12.63
N GLY A 461 17.23 -5.54 13.52
CA GLY A 461 17.47 -5.44 14.97
C GLY A 461 16.43 -4.60 15.75
N SER A 462 15.50 -3.93 15.06
CA SER A 462 14.35 -3.27 15.69
C SER A 462 13.10 -4.15 15.64
N THR A 463 12.17 -3.87 16.55
CA THR A 463 10.91 -4.61 16.68
C THR A 463 9.71 -3.70 16.46
N LEU A 464 8.74 -4.16 15.66
CA LEU A 464 7.37 -3.66 15.66
C LEU A 464 6.53 -4.51 16.62
N THR A 465 6.02 -3.92 17.70
CA THR A 465 5.15 -4.62 18.67
C THR A 465 3.68 -4.44 18.33
N LEU A 466 2.99 -5.55 18.13
CA LEU A 466 1.55 -5.57 17.90
C LEU A 466 0.79 -5.24 19.20
N SER A 467 0.00 -4.16 19.19
CA SER A 467 -0.66 -3.66 20.40
C SER A 467 -1.98 -4.36 20.76
N GLN A 468 -2.54 -5.14 19.84
CA GLN A 468 -3.77 -5.92 20.04
C GLN A 468 -3.88 -7.02 18.99
N THR A 469 -4.77 -7.99 19.21
CA THR A 469 -5.00 -9.06 18.23
C THR A 469 -5.41 -8.49 16.87
N LEU A 470 -4.79 -9.01 15.81
CA LEU A 470 -4.95 -8.50 14.45
C LEU A 470 -5.33 -9.60 13.46
N SER A 471 -6.28 -9.28 12.60
CA SER A 471 -6.61 -10.08 11.42
C SER A 471 -6.20 -9.35 10.13
N ILE A 472 -5.63 -10.07 9.18
CA ILE A 472 -5.23 -9.54 7.87
C ILE A 472 -6.08 -10.19 6.79
N SER A 473 -6.76 -9.39 5.99
CA SER A 473 -7.67 -9.89 4.95
C SER A 473 -7.02 -10.12 3.59
N GLN A 474 -5.85 -9.53 3.31
CA GLN A 474 -5.13 -9.76 2.05
C GLN A 474 -3.65 -10.09 2.21
N ARG A 475 -2.80 -9.17 2.69
CA ARG A 475 -1.34 -9.38 2.66
C ARG A 475 -0.62 -8.98 3.95
N LEU A 476 0.23 -9.87 4.42
CA LEU A 476 1.28 -9.57 5.39
C LEU A 476 2.62 -9.45 4.64
N LEU A 477 3.30 -8.31 4.79
CA LEU A 477 4.58 -8.03 4.14
C LEU A 477 5.67 -7.84 5.21
N PRO A 478 6.33 -8.92 5.68
CA PRO A 478 7.42 -8.85 6.65
C PRO A 478 8.73 -8.46 5.94
N THR A 479 8.82 -7.21 5.48
CA THR A 479 9.94 -6.71 4.67
C THR A 479 11.26 -6.73 5.44
N SER A 480 11.29 -6.23 6.67
CA SER A 480 12.49 -6.18 7.52
C SER A 480 12.16 -6.08 9.02
N GLY A 481 13.16 -6.34 9.86
CA GLY A 481 13.04 -6.24 11.33
C GLY A 481 12.27 -7.42 11.95
N THR A 482 11.89 -7.27 13.21
CA THR A 482 11.12 -8.28 13.95
C THR A 482 9.68 -7.78 14.13
N PHE A 483 8.68 -8.60 13.78
CA PHE A 483 7.29 -8.36 14.12
C PHE A 483 6.92 -9.15 15.38
N ASP A 484 6.76 -8.46 16.50
CA ASP A 484 6.27 -9.08 17.72
C ASP A 484 4.75 -9.23 17.66
N ASN A 485 4.30 -10.42 17.25
CA ASN A 485 2.91 -10.81 17.07
C ASN A 485 2.33 -11.58 18.27
N SER A 486 2.94 -11.44 19.46
CA SER A 486 2.50 -12.09 20.71
C SER A 486 1.05 -11.77 21.10
N ALA A 487 0.50 -10.62 20.69
CA ALA A 487 -0.90 -10.26 20.88
C ALA A 487 -1.89 -11.07 20.02
N GLY A 488 -1.40 -11.90 19.10
CA GLY A 488 -2.20 -12.77 18.23
C GLY A 488 -2.39 -12.20 16.82
N LEU A 489 -2.11 -13.04 15.82
CA LEU A 489 -2.17 -12.67 14.41
C LEU A 489 -2.89 -13.74 13.60
N THR A 490 -3.84 -13.33 12.75
CA THR A 490 -4.58 -14.23 11.86
C THR A 490 -4.53 -13.75 10.40
N LEU A 491 -4.16 -14.64 9.48
CA LEU A 491 -4.40 -14.44 8.04
C LEU A 491 -5.77 -15.02 7.71
N LEU A 492 -6.71 -14.18 7.28
CA LEU A 492 -8.10 -14.55 7.06
C LEU A 492 -8.31 -15.33 5.76
N SER A 493 -9.35 -16.15 5.73
CA SER A 493 -9.82 -16.76 4.49
C SER A 493 -11.34 -16.84 4.47
N GLY A 494 -11.92 -16.50 3.32
CA GLY A 494 -13.35 -16.61 3.08
C GLY A 494 -13.69 -16.61 1.59
N PRO A 495 -14.97 -16.41 1.21
CA PRO A 495 -15.40 -16.37 -0.19
C PRO A 495 -14.71 -15.28 -1.03
N ALA A 496 -14.24 -14.21 -0.39
CA ALA A 496 -13.52 -13.12 -1.05
C ALA A 496 -12.03 -13.42 -1.32
N GLY A 497 -11.52 -14.57 -0.86
CA GLY A 497 -10.14 -15.01 -1.02
C GLY A 497 -9.47 -15.40 0.31
N THR A 498 -8.24 -15.88 0.17
CA THR A 498 -7.33 -16.29 1.24
C THR A 498 -6.17 -15.31 1.33
N ALA A 499 -5.95 -14.72 2.50
CA ALA A 499 -4.84 -13.84 2.78
C ALA A 499 -3.49 -14.59 2.73
N LEU A 500 -2.42 -13.89 2.41
CA LEU A 500 -1.09 -14.45 2.22
C LEU A 500 0.00 -13.65 2.93
N ALA A 501 1.12 -14.31 3.23
CA ALA A 501 2.37 -13.67 3.60
C ALA A 501 3.30 -13.63 2.39
N THR A 502 3.89 -12.47 2.08
CA THR A 502 4.90 -12.34 1.01
C THR A 502 6.28 -12.71 1.54
N PRO A 503 7.21 -13.23 0.71
CA PRO A 503 8.62 -13.37 1.07
C PRO A 503 9.20 -12.04 1.60
N GLY A 504 10.12 -12.11 2.56
CA GLY A 504 10.77 -10.95 3.15
C GLY A 504 11.79 -11.34 4.22
N ALA A 505 12.67 -10.41 4.60
CA ALA A 505 13.72 -10.65 5.59
C ALA A 505 13.23 -10.47 7.03
N GLY A 506 12.02 -9.95 7.22
CA GLY A 506 11.43 -9.78 8.54
C GLY A 506 10.98 -11.11 9.15
N THR A 507 11.06 -11.20 10.47
CA THR A 507 10.68 -12.40 11.25
C THR A 507 9.48 -12.13 12.15
N LEU A 508 8.77 -13.18 12.55
CA LEU A 508 7.69 -13.12 13.54
C LEU A 508 8.19 -13.73 14.86
N THR A 509 7.76 -13.21 16.01
CA THR A 509 8.19 -13.72 17.33
C THR A 509 7.43 -14.96 17.77
N THR A 510 6.16 -15.10 17.38
CA THR A 510 5.28 -16.20 17.80
C THR A 510 4.51 -16.81 16.62
N ALA A 511 3.83 -17.92 16.88
CA ALA A 511 2.95 -18.55 15.90
C ALA A 511 1.80 -17.62 15.48
N LEU A 512 1.37 -17.76 14.23
CA LEU A 512 0.17 -17.11 13.69
C LEU A 512 -0.88 -18.17 13.28
N ALA A 513 -2.13 -17.74 13.20
CA ALA A 513 -3.20 -18.53 12.59
C ALA A 513 -3.30 -18.22 11.09
N VAL A 514 -3.26 -19.24 10.23
CA VAL A 514 -3.45 -19.12 8.79
C VAL A 514 -4.72 -19.87 8.41
N GLN A 515 -5.72 -19.14 7.91
CA GLN A 515 -6.99 -19.73 7.58
C GLN A 515 -7.05 -20.26 6.14
N ARG A 516 -7.90 -21.28 5.94
CA ARG A 516 -8.23 -21.82 4.62
C ARG A 516 -9.72 -22.11 4.51
N TYR A 517 -10.42 -21.32 3.70
CA TYR A 517 -11.81 -21.53 3.34
C TYR A 517 -11.94 -22.67 2.33
N ILE A 518 -12.80 -23.64 2.61
CA ILE A 518 -13.09 -24.75 1.70
C ILE A 518 -14.23 -24.35 0.78
N ASP A 519 -13.91 -24.09 -0.48
CA ASP A 519 -14.86 -23.59 -1.47
C ASP A 519 -15.94 -24.64 -1.83
N PRO A 520 -17.25 -24.27 -1.79
CA PRO A 520 -18.34 -25.22 -2.05
C PRO A 520 -18.75 -25.32 -3.53
N SER A 521 -18.16 -24.55 -4.44
CA SER A 521 -18.63 -24.42 -5.84
C SER A 521 -18.56 -25.73 -6.63
N VAL A 522 -17.57 -26.58 -6.36
CA VAL A 522 -17.38 -27.85 -7.06
C VAL A 522 -18.04 -29.02 -6.33
N ASN A 523 -17.86 -29.12 -5.02
CA ASN A 523 -18.53 -30.10 -4.18
C ASN A 523 -18.92 -29.43 -2.85
N PRO A 524 -20.21 -29.14 -2.61
CA PRO A 524 -20.68 -28.51 -1.39
C PRO A 524 -20.77 -29.48 -0.20
N GLY A 525 -20.83 -30.79 -0.46
CA GLY A 525 -20.99 -31.84 0.56
C GLY A 525 -19.66 -32.35 1.11
N LEU A 526 -19.73 -33.52 1.76
CA LEU A 526 -18.54 -34.29 2.13
C LEU A 526 -17.73 -34.64 0.88
N GLY A 527 -16.41 -34.69 1.04
CA GLY A 527 -15.47 -34.99 -0.04
C GLY A 527 -14.04 -35.00 0.47
N TYR A 528 -13.21 -35.83 -0.15
CA TYR A 528 -11.78 -35.82 0.11
C TYR A 528 -11.13 -34.54 -0.44
N ARG A 529 -10.53 -33.76 0.47
CA ARG A 529 -9.81 -32.51 0.18
C ARG A 529 -8.33 -32.74 0.40
N HIS A 530 -7.51 -32.47 -0.60
CA HIS A 530 -6.06 -32.54 -0.47
C HIS A 530 -5.56 -31.24 0.13
N LEU A 531 -5.25 -31.29 1.43
CA LEU A 531 -4.84 -30.17 2.25
C LEU A 531 -3.37 -30.25 2.63
N ALA A 532 -2.79 -29.10 2.95
CA ALA A 532 -1.42 -28.98 3.44
C ALA A 532 -1.37 -27.94 4.56
N ALA A 533 -0.47 -28.12 5.51
CA ALA A 533 -0.18 -27.08 6.50
C ALA A 533 0.70 -25.98 5.85
N PRO A 534 0.22 -24.72 5.79
CA PRO A 534 1.01 -23.59 5.27
C PRO A 534 2.01 -23.02 6.30
N VAL A 535 2.10 -23.65 7.47
CA VAL A 535 2.89 -23.24 8.64
C VAL A 535 3.52 -24.48 9.29
N THR A 536 4.60 -24.25 10.03
CA THR A 536 5.27 -25.28 10.83
C THR A 536 4.67 -25.32 12.23
N GLY A 537 4.40 -26.52 12.75
CA GLY A 537 3.88 -26.74 14.11
C GLY A 537 2.37 -26.97 14.19
N ALA A 538 1.63 -26.90 13.08
CA ALA A 538 0.23 -27.31 13.04
C ALA A 538 0.08 -28.81 13.38
N THR A 539 -1.02 -29.19 14.02
CA THR A 539 -1.29 -30.57 14.44
C THR A 539 -2.59 -31.10 13.85
N VAL A 540 -2.76 -32.43 13.84
CA VAL A 540 -4.01 -33.09 13.42
C VAL A 540 -5.19 -32.57 14.24
N GLY A 541 -5.06 -32.46 15.56
CA GLY A 541 -6.08 -31.93 16.46
C GLY A 541 -6.41 -30.46 16.19
N GLY A 542 -5.45 -29.68 15.69
CA GLY A 542 -5.64 -28.28 15.30
C GLY A 542 -6.59 -28.09 14.11
N LEU A 543 -6.88 -29.14 13.33
CA LEU A 543 -7.88 -29.10 12.26
C LEU A 543 -9.32 -29.14 12.79
N ASN A 544 -9.53 -29.50 14.05
CA ASN A 544 -10.86 -29.51 14.64
C ASN A 544 -11.45 -28.10 14.60
N ASN A 545 -12.55 -27.96 13.86
CA ASN A 545 -13.18 -26.67 13.62
C ASN A 545 -14.54 -26.50 14.30
N THR A 546 -14.96 -27.50 15.09
CA THR A 546 -16.27 -27.51 15.76
C THR A 546 -16.46 -26.32 16.72
N ALA A 547 -15.39 -25.92 17.42
CA ALA A 547 -15.42 -24.77 18.33
C ALA A 547 -15.59 -23.42 17.62
N ASN A 548 -15.31 -23.32 16.32
CA ASN A 548 -15.38 -22.08 15.54
C ASN A 548 -16.53 -22.09 14.51
N GLY A 549 -17.60 -22.85 14.78
CA GLY A 549 -18.79 -22.92 13.93
C GLY A 549 -18.66 -23.84 12.71
N GLY A 550 -17.54 -24.56 12.55
CA GLY A 550 -17.41 -25.65 11.59
C GLY A 550 -18.03 -26.96 12.09
N SER A 551 -17.96 -28.01 11.28
CA SER A 551 -18.44 -29.36 11.62
C SER A 551 -17.36 -30.44 11.51
N PHE A 552 -16.18 -30.10 11.00
CA PHE A 552 -15.08 -31.06 10.91
C PHE A 552 -14.40 -31.29 12.25
N ALA A 553 -14.32 -32.57 12.65
CA ALA A 553 -13.47 -33.07 13.73
C ALA A 553 -12.66 -34.26 13.19
N PRO A 554 -11.33 -34.32 13.45
CA PRO A 554 -10.52 -35.49 13.09
C PRO A 554 -11.05 -36.75 13.78
N GLU A 555 -11.40 -37.76 13.01
CA GLU A 555 -11.74 -39.11 13.46
C GLU A 555 -10.56 -40.01 13.16
N ILE A 556 -9.83 -40.41 14.21
CA ILE A 556 -8.63 -41.26 14.12
C ILE A 556 -8.65 -42.39 15.16
N SER A 557 -9.79 -42.64 15.83
CA SER A 557 -9.89 -43.62 16.92
C SER A 557 -9.54 -45.04 16.49
N GLN A 558 -9.70 -45.37 15.21
CA GLN A 558 -9.35 -46.67 14.60
C GLN A 558 -8.19 -46.58 13.60
N ALA A 559 -7.37 -45.52 13.65
CA ALA A 559 -6.26 -45.33 12.72
C ALA A 559 -5.25 -46.51 12.77
N ALA A 560 -4.90 -46.98 13.97
CA ALA A 560 -4.01 -48.13 14.13
C ALA A 560 -4.60 -49.42 13.54
N THR A 561 -5.91 -49.64 13.71
CA THR A 561 -6.64 -50.76 13.11
C THR A 561 -6.63 -50.66 11.57
N TYR A 562 -6.95 -49.47 11.02
CA TYR A 562 -6.91 -49.21 9.59
C TYR A 562 -5.51 -49.47 8.99
N ASN A 563 -4.46 -48.92 9.63
CA ASN A 563 -3.09 -48.98 9.13
C ASN A 563 -2.51 -50.40 9.04
N ASN A 564 -3.03 -51.33 9.85
CA ASN A 564 -2.54 -52.71 9.91
C ASN A 564 -3.53 -53.73 9.31
N SER A 565 -4.69 -53.29 8.81
CA SER A 565 -5.73 -54.19 8.31
C SER A 565 -5.42 -54.75 6.91
N ALA A 566 -5.76 -56.02 6.68
CA ALA A 566 -5.79 -56.63 5.35
C ALA A 566 -7.02 -56.18 4.53
N THR A 567 -8.06 -55.65 5.20
CA THR A 567 -9.28 -55.10 4.58
C THR A 567 -9.58 -53.70 5.15
N PRO A 568 -8.76 -52.68 4.90
CA PRO A 568 -8.91 -51.38 5.57
C PRO A 568 -10.27 -50.70 5.34
N GLY A 569 -10.94 -50.99 4.22
CA GLY A 569 -12.26 -50.45 3.88
C GLY A 569 -13.40 -50.85 4.82
N THR A 570 -13.19 -51.86 5.67
CA THR A 570 -14.19 -52.32 6.65
C THR A 570 -13.97 -51.76 8.05
N THR A 571 -12.97 -50.91 8.27
CA THR A 571 -12.70 -50.31 9.58
C THR A 571 -13.79 -49.32 9.97
N SER A 572 -14.31 -49.42 11.20
CA SER A 572 -15.38 -48.56 11.72
C SER A 572 -15.11 -48.15 13.18
N PRO A 573 -15.16 -46.85 13.53
CA PRO A 573 -15.31 -45.71 12.64
C PRO A 573 -14.16 -45.62 11.61
N PHE A 574 -14.49 -45.24 10.38
CA PHE A 574 -13.48 -45.09 9.32
C PHE A 574 -12.73 -43.77 9.53
N PRO A 575 -11.37 -43.76 9.52
CA PRO A 575 -10.64 -42.52 9.69
C PRO A 575 -10.98 -41.50 8.60
N ASN A 576 -10.95 -40.21 8.94
CA ASN A 576 -11.31 -39.15 7.98
C ASN A 576 -10.14 -38.26 7.56
N ILE A 577 -8.91 -38.62 7.96
CA ILE A 577 -7.66 -37.95 7.59
C ILE A 577 -6.57 -38.97 7.29
N PHE A 578 -5.85 -38.77 6.18
CA PHE A 578 -4.76 -39.64 5.76
C PHE A 578 -3.61 -38.81 5.17
N PHE A 579 -2.40 -39.35 5.19
CA PHE A 579 -1.28 -38.92 4.34
C PHE A 579 -0.86 -40.09 3.44
N TYR A 580 0.06 -39.84 2.51
CA TYR A 580 0.54 -40.88 1.60
C TYR A 580 1.96 -41.32 1.96
N ASP A 581 2.13 -42.62 2.18
CA ASP A 581 3.43 -43.29 2.31
C ASP A 581 3.56 -44.38 1.25
N GLN A 582 4.42 -44.12 0.26
CA GLN A 582 4.65 -45.06 -0.84
C GLN A 582 5.31 -46.37 -0.41
N SER A 583 5.94 -46.44 0.77
CA SER A 583 6.49 -47.69 1.30
C SER A 583 5.40 -48.76 1.47
N ARG A 584 4.13 -48.35 1.64
CA ARG A 584 2.98 -49.23 1.83
C ARG A 584 2.44 -49.84 0.54
N VAL A 585 2.84 -49.36 -0.64
CA VAL A 585 2.34 -49.86 -1.94
C VAL A 585 2.60 -51.37 -2.11
N THR A 586 3.65 -51.89 -1.47
CA THR A 586 4.02 -53.32 -1.49
C THR A 586 3.25 -54.18 -0.47
N ARG A 587 2.48 -53.58 0.44
CA ARG A 587 1.69 -54.34 1.42
C ARG A 587 0.61 -55.17 0.71
N ALA A 588 0.34 -56.36 1.22
CA ALA A 588 -0.75 -57.20 0.74
C ALA A 588 -2.04 -56.87 1.50
N ASN A 589 -2.98 -56.16 0.86
CA ASN A 589 -4.32 -55.90 1.36
C ASN A 589 -5.33 -55.79 0.19
N ALA A 590 -6.61 -55.62 0.51
CA ALA A 590 -7.71 -55.60 -0.46
C ALA A 590 -7.76 -54.36 -1.39
N TYR A 591 -6.87 -53.38 -1.22
CA TYR A 591 -6.83 -52.17 -2.05
C TYR A 591 -5.95 -52.33 -3.29
N ALA A 592 -6.22 -51.51 -4.31
CA ALA A 592 -5.35 -51.37 -5.47
C ALA A 592 -3.98 -50.81 -5.03
N PRO A 593 -2.86 -51.12 -5.74
CA PRO A 593 -1.51 -50.76 -5.30
C PRO A 593 -1.34 -49.30 -4.87
N PHE A 594 -1.87 -48.35 -5.65
CA PHE A 594 -1.82 -46.92 -5.32
C PHE A 594 -2.53 -46.60 -3.99
N ASP A 595 -3.74 -47.14 -3.79
CA ASP A 595 -4.59 -46.85 -2.62
C ASP A 595 -4.02 -47.43 -1.30
N ARG A 596 -3.11 -48.41 -1.37
CA ARG A 596 -2.41 -48.94 -0.18
C ARG A 596 -1.50 -47.90 0.48
N GLY A 597 -1.08 -46.89 -0.29
CA GLY A 597 -0.22 -45.81 0.17
C GLY A 597 -0.85 -44.90 1.22
N TYR A 598 -2.19 -44.87 1.35
CA TYR A 598 -2.84 -44.04 2.34
C TYR A 598 -2.64 -44.57 3.77
N GLU A 599 -2.20 -43.69 4.66
CA GLU A 599 -1.96 -43.94 6.09
C GLU A 599 -2.69 -42.91 6.96
N ALA A 600 -3.36 -43.38 8.01
CA ALA A 600 -4.04 -42.50 8.97
C ALA A 600 -3.08 -42.10 10.12
N PRO A 601 -3.02 -40.81 10.51
CA PRO A 601 -2.36 -40.38 11.74
C PRO A 601 -2.93 -41.09 12.98
N THR A 602 -2.10 -41.34 13.99
CA THR A 602 -2.51 -42.13 15.18
C THR A 602 -2.72 -41.29 16.43
N SER A 603 -2.30 -40.02 16.43
CA SER A 603 -2.54 -39.09 17.54
C SER A 603 -3.02 -37.72 17.06
N LEU A 604 -3.89 -37.07 17.83
CA LEU A 604 -4.29 -35.68 17.60
C LEU A 604 -3.12 -34.71 17.79
N SER A 605 -2.06 -35.11 18.50
CA SER A 605 -0.84 -34.33 18.66
C SER A 605 0.14 -34.50 17.49
N ASP A 606 -0.12 -35.41 16.55
CA ASP A 606 0.75 -35.61 15.39
C ASP A 606 0.85 -34.30 14.59
N GLN A 607 2.07 -33.92 14.22
CA GLN A 607 2.30 -32.71 13.44
C GLN A 607 1.89 -32.90 11.98
N LEU A 608 1.24 -31.89 11.44
CA LEU A 608 1.08 -31.72 10.00
C LEU A 608 2.41 -31.20 9.44
N LEU A 609 3.24 -32.10 8.92
CA LEU A 609 4.61 -31.77 8.52
C LEU A 609 4.61 -30.82 7.30
N PRO A 610 5.44 -29.76 7.31
CA PRO A 610 5.60 -28.90 6.15
C PRO A 610 6.01 -29.69 4.91
N GLY A 611 5.40 -29.38 3.77
CA GLY A 611 5.66 -30.06 2.50
C GLY A 611 4.98 -31.43 2.34
N ARG A 612 4.38 -31.99 3.40
CA ARG A 612 3.54 -33.19 3.32
C ARG A 612 2.09 -32.78 3.08
N GLY A 613 1.43 -33.45 2.15
CA GLY A 613 0.01 -33.31 1.93
C GLY A 613 -0.80 -34.36 2.69
N TYR A 614 -2.05 -34.00 2.97
CA TYR A 614 -3.01 -34.79 3.71
C TYR A 614 -4.32 -34.82 2.92
N THR A 615 -4.98 -35.96 2.85
CA THR A 615 -6.33 -36.06 2.31
C THR A 615 -7.33 -36.13 3.46
N VAL A 616 -8.31 -35.22 3.46
CA VAL A 616 -9.25 -35.01 4.56
C VAL A 616 -10.67 -35.10 4.03
N ASN A 617 -11.47 -36.03 4.55
CA ASN A 617 -12.87 -36.15 4.19
C ASN A 617 -13.70 -35.17 5.02
N MET A 618 -14.10 -34.06 4.41
CA MET A 618 -14.82 -32.98 5.09
C MET A 618 -15.81 -32.27 4.17
N SER A 619 -16.78 -31.58 4.80
CA SER A 619 -17.73 -30.71 4.10
C SER A 619 -17.07 -29.40 3.67
N ALA A 620 -17.59 -28.79 2.60
CA ALA A 620 -17.17 -27.46 2.18
C ALA A 620 -17.91 -26.35 2.96
N GLY A 621 -17.64 -25.09 2.65
CA GLY A 621 -18.26 -23.93 3.27
C GLY A 621 -17.72 -23.56 4.65
N GLN A 622 -16.66 -24.24 5.12
CA GLN A 622 -16.03 -24.01 6.42
C GLN A 622 -14.64 -23.42 6.24
N THR A 623 -14.16 -22.70 7.26
CA THR A 623 -12.80 -22.15 7.29
C THR A 623 -11.95 -22.91 8.30
N LEU A 624 -10.97 -23.67 7.82
CA LEU A 624 -9.95 -24.29 8.68
C LEU A 624 -8.95 -23.23 9.15
N SER A 625 -8.31 -23.46 10.30
CA SER A 625 -7.28 -22.58 10.85
C SER A 625 -6.04 -23.41 11.21
N PHE A 626 -4.90 -23.10 10.59
CA PHE A 626 -3.62 -23.72 10.89
C PHE A 626 -2.83 -22.79 11.80
N SER A 627 -2.47 -23.23 13.01
CA SER A 627 -1.64 -22.46 13.93
C SER A 627 -0.19 -22.95 13.88
N GLY A 628 0.77 -22.04 13.68
CA GLY A 628 2.18 -22.38 13.58
C GLY A 628 3.07 -21.19 13.20
N THR A 629 4.36 -21.41 13.00
CA THR A 629 5.28 -20.39 12.47
C THR A 629 5.36 -20.47 10.95
N LEU A 630 5.74 -19.38 10.28
CA LEU A 630 5.95 -19.42 8.83
C LEU A 630 7.06 -20.42 8.49
N THR A 631 6.78 -21.35 7.58
CA THR A 631 7.71 -22.41 7.19
C THR A 631 9.02 -21.82 6.66
N SER A 632 10.15 -22.35 7.15
CA SER A 632 11.51 -21.91 6.82
C SER A 632 11.73 -20.40 7.00
N ASN A 633 11.04 -19.75 7.95
CA ASN A 633 11.02 -18.28 8.08
C ASN A 633 10.76 -17.61 6.74
N ASN A 634 9.81 -18.14 5.97
CA ASN A 634 9.37 -17.56 4.70
C ASN A 634 10.42 -17.67 3.56
N ALA A 635 11.50 -18.44 3.75
CA ALA A 635 12.54 -18.73 2.76
C ALA A 635 12.17 -19.92 1.85
N ALA A 636 13.13 -20.39 1.03
CA ALA A 636 12.94 -21.59 0.22
C ALA A 636 12.75 -22.83 1.10
N PHE A 637 11.99 -23.81 0.60
CA PHE A 637 11.72 -25.07 1.29
C PHE A 637 12.13 -26.24 0.41
N SER A 638 12.77 -27.27 0.98
CA SER A 638 13.15 -28.48 0.24
C SER A 638 12.60 -29.73 0.91
N ALA A 639 12.08 -30.65 0.10
CA ALA A 639 11.61 -31.95 0.54
C ALA A 639 12.39 -33.06 -0.18
N THR A 640 12.87 -34.05 0.59
CA THR A 640 13.50 -35.25 0.04
C THR A 640 12.45 -36.34 -0.11
N LEU A 641 12.24 -36.78 -1.35
CA LEU A 641 11.29 -37.79 -1.76
C LEU A 641 12.00 -39.14 -1.83
N PRO A 642 11.56 -40.15 -1.06
CA PRO A 642 12.14 -41.49 -1.18
C PRO A 642 11.93 -42.06 -2.59
N GLY A 643 12.89 -42.86 -3.08
CA GLY A 643 12.80 -43.50 -4.39
C GLY A 643 11.74 -44.61 -4.43
N ALA A 644 11.23 -44.91 -5.63
CA ALA A 644 10.14 -45.87 -5.82
C ALA A 644 10.49 -47.28 -5.30
N VAL A 645 9.58 -47.87 -4.52
CA VAL A 645 9.71 -49.24 -3.98
C VAL A 645 9.21 -50.34 -4.91
N SER A 646 8.47 -49.98 -5.96
CA SER A 646 7.92 -50.89 -6.98
C SER A 646 7.55 -50.10 -8.25
N ALA A 647 7.13 -50.78 -9.32
CA ALA A 647 6.67 -50.13 -10.56
C ALA A 647 5.43 -49.23 -10.35
N ASP A 648 4.62 -49.57 -9.35
CA ASP A 648 3.44 -48.80 -8.92
C ASP A 648 3.77 -47.76 -7.84
N GLY A 649 5.02 -47.75 -7.34
CA GLY A 649 5.52 -46.81 -6.34
C GLY A 649 6.01 -45.48 -6.93
N GLY A 650 6.62 -44.68 -6.05
CA GLY A 650 7.19 -43.37 -6.37
C GLY A 650 6.21 -42.20 -6.27
N TRP A 651 4.96 -42.42 -5.85
CA TRP A 651 3.97 -41.36 -5.64
C TRP A 651 4.17 -40.66 -4.30
N HIS A 652 4.10 -39.33 -4.30
CA HIS A 652 4.23 -38.53 -3.08
C HIS A 652 3.12 -37.48 -3.03
N LEU A 653 2.31 -37.51 -1.97
CA LEU A 653 1.35 -36.44 -1.70
C LEU A 653 2.08 -35.29 -1.02
N LEU A 654 2.42 -34.27 -1.79
CA LEU A 654 3.10 -33.08 -1.32
C LEU A 654 2.11 -31.96 -1.01
N GLY A 655 2.50 -31.09 -0.10
CA GLY A 655 1.72 -29.94 0.30
C GLY A 655 2.41 -28.64 -0.07
N ASN A 656 1.64 -27.62 -0.46
CA ASN A 656 2.15 -26.26 -0.50
C ASN A 656 2.58 -25.85 0.93
N PRO A 657 3.88 -25.66 1.20
CA PRO A 657 4.39 -25.43 2.55
C PRO A 657 4.27 -23.96 2.99
N PHE A 658 3.84 -23.07 2.10
CA PHE A 658 3.85 -21.62 2.32
C PHE A 658 2.46 -21.07 2.62
N ALA A 659 2.44 -19.99 3.40
CA ALA A 659 1.28 -19.11 3.55
C ALA A 659 1.08 -18.21 2.32
N SER A 660 1.18 -18.76 1.11
CA SER A 660 0.91 -18.12 -0.18
C SER A 660 0.66 -19.19 -1.25
N ALA A 661 -0.02 -18.85 -2.34
CA ALA A 661 -0.08 -19.75 -3.49
C ALA A 661 1.31 -19.94 -4.14
N LEU A 662 1.49 -21.08 -4.80
CA LEU A 662 2.68 -21.45 -5.57
C LEU A 662 2.37 -21.48 -7.06
N ASN A 663 3.34 -21.09 -7.88
CA ASN A 663 3.35 -21.31 -9.31
C ASN A 663 4.32 -22.47 -9.62
N TRP A 664 3.77 -23.59 -10.09
CA TRP A 664 4.52 -24.79 -10.45
C TRP A 664 5.51 -24.57 -11.59
N ASP A 665 5.22 -23.69 -12.55
CA ASP A 665 6.15 -23.40 -13.66
C ASP A 665 7.45 -22.74 -13.19
N ALA A 666 7.42 -22.14 -11.99
CA ALA A 666 8.58 -21.53 -11.35
C ALA A 666 9.30 -22.49 -10.37
N VAL A 667 8.85 -23.74 -10.23
CA VAL A 667 9.50 -24.78 -9.43
C VAL A 667 10.44 -25.60 -10.31
N PRO A 668 11.76 -25.59 -10.05
CA PRO A 668 12.70 -26.42 -10.81
C PRO A 668 12.46 -27.91 -10.56
N VAL A 669 12.21 -28.67 -11.64
CA VAL A 669 12.04 -30.12 -11.58
C VAL A 669 13.42 -30.79 -11.63
N PRO A 670 13.87 -31.46 -10.55
CA PRO A 670 15.16 -32.16 -10.51
C PRO A 670 15.15 -33.41 -11.39
N ALA A 671 16.34 -33.90 -11.76
CA ALA A 671 16.47 -35.18 -12.45
C ALA A 671 15.94 -36.34 -11.58
N GLY A 672 15.23 -37.29 -12.20
CA GLY A 672 14.61 -38.42 -11.51
C GLY A 672 13.20 -38.15 -10.95
N LEU A 673 12.67 -36.93 -11.11
CA LEU A 673 11.28 -36.58 -10.83
C LEU A 673 10.51 -36.37 -12.15
N ASP A 674 9.28 -36.90 -12.21
CA ASP A 674 8.33 -36.55 -13.26
C ASP A 674 7.91 -35.08 -13.06
N GLY A 675 7.93 -34.27 -14.12
CA GLY A 675 7.59 -32.85 -14.07
C GLY A 675 6.10 -32.56 -13.94
N ALA A 676 5.27 -33.61 -13.94
CA ALA A 676 3.84 -33.52 -13.76
C ALA A 676 3.43 -33.39 -12.29
N MET A 677 2.45 -32.54 -12.04
CA MET A 677 1.71 -32.50 -10.78
C MET A 677 0.24 -32.92 -10.98
N TYR A 678 -0.37 -33.44 -9.91
CA TYR A 678 -1.74 -33.95 -9.96
C TYR A 678 -2.57 -33.41 -8.80
N ILE A 679 -3.67 -32.73 -9.12
CA ILE A 679 -4.60 -32.15 -8.14
C ILE A 679 -5.90 -32.95 -8.16
N PHE A 680 -6.33 -33.41 -6.98
CA PHE A 680 -7.62 -34.10 -6.86
C PHE A 680 -8.76 -33.09 -6.76
N VAL A 681 -9.74 -33.25 -7.64
CA VAL A 681 -10.96 -32.44 -7.67
C VAL A 681 -12.14 -33.32 -7.24
N SER A 682 -12.56 -33.18 -6.00
CA SER A 682 -13.71 -33.89 -5.44
C SER A 682 -15.02 -33.38 -6.04
N SER A 683 -15.89 -34.31 -6.45
CA SER A 683 -17.25 -34.04 -6.96
C SER A 683 -18.34 -34.63 -6.07
N SER A 684 -18.01 -35.56 -5.18
CA SER A 684 -18.87 -36.08 -4.11
C SER A 684 -18.01 -36.62 -2.97
N GLN A 685 -18.62 -37.27 -1.96
CA GLN A 685 -17.89 -37.84 -0.82
C GLN A 685 -16.78 -38.80 -1.24
N TYR A 686 -17.07 -39.66 -2.21
CA TYR A 686 -16.15 -40.70 -2.71
C TYR A 686 -15.81 -40.53 -4.20
N GLY A 687 -16.43 -39.55 -4.87
CA GLY A 687 -16.21 -39.25 -6.28
C GLY A 687 -15.30 -38.04 -6.48
N GLY A 688 -14.52 -38.10 -7.55
CA GLY A 688 -13.66 -37.01 -8.00
C GLY A 688 -12.71 -37.49 -9.09
N ASN A 689 -11.95 -36.54 -9.65
CA ASN A 689 -11.00 -36.80 -10.72
C ASN A 689 -9.66 -36.12 -10.43
N TYR A 690 -8.57 -36.75 -10.84
CA TYR A 690 -7.24 -36.15 -10.84
C TYR A 690 -7.04 -35.31 -12.10
N ARG A 691 -6.69 -34.04 -11.90
CA ARG A 691 -6.28 -33.12 -12.97
C ARG A 691 -4.76 -33.07 -12.98
N SER A 692 -4.18 -33.36 -14.14
CA SER A 692 -2.74 -33.32 -14.35
C SER A 692 -2.32 -31.99 -14.95
N TYR A 693 -1.11 -31.54 -14.62
CA TYR A 693 -0.46 -30.40 -15.24
C TYR A 693 1.02 -30.68 -15.44
N VAL A 694 1.53 -30.44 -16.66
CA VAL A 694 2.96 -30.56 -17.00
C VAL A 694 3.28 -29.63 -18.17
N ASN A 695 4.43 -28.94 -18.12
CA ASN A 695 4.95 -28.16 -19.24
C ASN A 695 3.95 -27.18 -19.89
N GLY A 696 3.18 -26.43 -19.10
CA GLY A 696 2.17 -25.50 -19.62
C GLY A 696 0.84 -26.15 -20.04
N VAL A 697 0.72 -27.48 -20.01
CA VAL A 697 -0.44 -28.24 -20.48
C VAL A 697 -1.19 -28.85 -19.31
N GLY A 698 -2.51 -28.71 -19.31
CA GLY A 698 -3.40 -29.30 -18.29
C GLY A 698 -4.76 -28.59 -18.22
N GLY A 699 -5.70 -29.21 -17.50
CA GLY A 699 -6.97 -28.60 -17.11
C GLY A 699 -6.81 -27.63 -15.94
N ALA A 700 -7.89 -26.93 -15.56
CA ALA A 700 -7.87 -26.11 -14.35
C ALA A 700 -7.80 -26.98 -13.08
N PRO A 701 -7.10 -26.52 -12.01
CA PRO A 701 -6.29 -25.30 -11.94
C PRO A 701 -4.92 -25.55 -12.61
N GLY A 702 -4.44 -24.62 -13.45
CA GLY A 702 -3.22 -24.79 -14.27
C GLY A 702 -1.93 -24.96 -13.46
N SER A 703 -0.99 -24.02 -13.51
CA SER A 703 0.24 -24.10 -12.70
C SER A 703 0.08 -23.63 -11.25
N THR A 704 -1.06 -23.06 -10.88
CA THR A 704 -1.27 -22.51 -9.54
C THR A 704 -1.67 -23.58 -8.53
N ILE A 705 -0.90 -23.70 -7.44
CA ILE A 705 -1.21 -24.51 -6.27
C ILE A 705 -1.59 -23.54 -5.13
N PRO A 706 -2.88 -23.43 -4.76
CA PRO A 706 -3.32 -22.52 -3.71
C PRO A 706 -2.64 -22.76 -2.35
N LEU A 707 -2.71 -21.74 -1.48
CA LEU A 707 -2.32 -21.90 -0.08
C LEU A 707 -3.09 -23.08 0.55
N GLY A 708 -2.35 -23.94 1.25
CA GLY A 708 -2.93 -25.10 1.95
C GLY A 708 -3.50 -26.18 1.03
N GLN A 709 -3.18 -26.15 -0.26
CA GLN A 709 -3.50 -27.22 -1.22
C GLN A 709 -2.38 -28.26 -1.26
N ALA A 710 -2.76 -29.53 -1.28
CA ALA A 710 -1.85 -30.64 -1.59
C ALA A 710 -2.06 -31.18 -3.01
N PHE A 711 -1.02 -31.78 -3.55
CA PHE A 711 -0.93 -32.32 -4.91
C PHE A 711 0.01 -33.52 -4.92
N PHE A 712 -0.22 -34.45 -5.84
CA PHE A 712 0.71 -35.55 -6.06
C PHE A 712 1.83 -35.14 -7.03
N VAL A 713 3.01 -35.70 -6.81
CA VAL A 713 4.11 -35.80 -7.79
C VAL A 713 4.61 -37.24 -7.83
N ARG A 714 5.49 -37.56 -8.78
CA ARG A 714 6.04 -38.90 -8.91
C ARG A 714 7.55 -38.92 -9.13
N SER A 715 8.27 -39.69 -8.31
CA SER A 715 9.70 -40.02 -8.48
C SER A 715 9.85 -41.50 -8.85
N PRO A 716 9.84 -41.85 -10.15
CA PRO A 716 9.78 -43.26 -10.59
C PRO A 716 11.04 -44.08 -10.33
N GLY A 717 12.20 -43.44 -10.13
CA GLY A 717 13.47 -44.13 -9.90
C GLY A 717 13.61 -44.60 -8.45
N ALA A 718 14.43 -45.63 -8.22
CA ALA A 718 14.73 -46.15 -6.88
C ALA A 718 15.60 -45.21 -6.03
N THR A 719 16.21 -44.18 -6.64
CA THR A 719 17.04 -43.19 -5.94
C THR A 719 16.16 -42.06 -5.37
N PRO A 720 16.37 -41.65 -4.10
CA PRO A 720 15.71 -40.49 -3.55
C PRO A 720 16.00 -39.20 -4.33
N VAL A 721 15.03 -38.30 -4.40
CA VAL A 721 15.12 -37.02 -5.13
C VAL A 721 14.76 -35.86 -4.20
N THR A 722 15.53 -34.78 -4.22
CA THR A 722 15.21 -33.57 -3.46
C THR A 722 14.55 -32.54 -4.36
N LEU A 723 13.32 -32.15 -4.03
CA LEU A 723 12.57 -31.08 -4.68
C LEU A 723 12.67 -29.80 -3.84
N THR A 724 13.04 -28.69 -4.47
CA THR A 724 13.13 -27.38 -3.81
C THR A 724 12.05 -26.44 -4.35
N PHE A 725 11.28 -25.86 -3.45
CA PHE A 725 10.33 -24.78 -3.71
C PHE A 725 11.01 -23.43 -3.43
N PRO A 726 11.45 -22.69 -4.46
CA PRO A 726 12.12 -21.41 -4.27
C PRO A 726 11.12 -20.33 -3.87
N THR A 727 11.61 -19.25 -3.25
CA THR A 727 10.77 -18.07 -2.93
C THR A 727 10.19 -17.41 -4.18
N ALA A 728 10.91 -17.48 -5.30
CA ALA A 728 10.46 -16.97 -6.60
C ALA A 728 9.24 -17.71 -7.18
N ALA A 729 8.95 -18.93 -6.71
CA ALA A 729 7.75 -19.67 -7.12
C ALA A 729 6.48 -19.21 -6.38
N ARG A 730 6.60 -18.31 -5.40
CA ARG A 730 5.45 -17.87 -4.61
C ARG A 730 4.72 -16.72 -5.30
N ILE A 731 3.40 -16.81 -5.34
CA ILE A 731 2.54 -15.74 -5.84
C ILE A 731 2.29 -14.75 -4.70
N THR A 732 2.74 -13.51 -4.86
CA THR A 732 2.70 -12.46 -3.84
C THR A 732 1.57 -11.44 -4.03
N ASP A 733 0.90 -11.47 -5.17
CA ASP A 733 -0.27 -10.66 -5.45
C ASP A 733 -1.54 -11.39 -4.98
N PHE A 734 -2.38 -10.70 -4.21
CA PHE A 734 -3.58 -11.29 -3.61
C PHE A 734 -4.59 -11.72 -4.67
N ALA A 735 -4.81 -10.89 -5.70
CA ALA A 735 -5.78 -11.20 -6.75
C ALA A 735 -5.32 -12.42 -7.56
N THR A 736 -4.06 -12.45 -7.97
CA THR A 736 -3.46 -13.56 -8.72
C THR A 736 -3.46 -14.86 -7.92
N ALA A 737 -3.17 -14.80 -6.61
CA ALA A 737 -3.18 -15.98 -5.74
C ALA A 737 -4.58 -16.57 -5.54
N ASN A 738 -5.64 -15.77 -5.69
CA ASN A 738 -7.03 -16.15 -5.43
C ASN A 738 -7.91 -16.26 -6.68
N ALA A 739 -7.43 -15.86 -7.85
CA ALA A 739 -8.10 -16.03 -9.13
C ALA A 739 -8.06 -17.49 -9.63
N ALA A 740 -8.22 -18.49 -8.75
CA ALA A 740 -8.15 -19.91 -9.10
C ALA A 740 -9.33 -20.42 -9.96
N THR A 741 -9.98 -19.53 -10.70
CA THR A 741 -10.48 -19.79 -12.05
C THR A 741 -9.94 -18.69 -12.96
N VAL A 742 -9.39 -19.08 -14.13
CA VAL A 742 -8.88 -18.21 -15.20
C VAL A 742 -7.48 -17.60 -14.91
N GLN A 743 -6.45 -17.66 -15.77
CA GLN A 743 -6.36 -17.51 -17.22
C GLN A 743 -5.11 -18.25 -17.74
N ARG A 744 -5.19 -18.80 -18.96
CA ARG A 744 -4.02 -19.26 -19.71
C ARG A 744 -2.99 -18.12 -19.79
N PRO A 745 -1.72 -18.30 -19.41
CA PRO A 745 -0.69 -17.34 -19.78
C PRO A 745 -0.42 -17.49 -21.28
N ALA A 746 -0.57 -16.40 -22.04
CA ALA A 746 -0.40 -16.33 -23.50
C ALA A 746 -1.26 -17.34 -24.30
N ALA A 747 -1.43 -17.10 -25.60
CA ALA A 747 -1.81 -18.20 -26.48
C ALA A 747 -0.65 -19.19 -26.45
N ASP A 748 -0.82 -20.37 -25.83
CA ASP A 748 0.12 -21.47 -26.02
C ASP A 748 0.20 -21.71 -27.53
N PRO A 749 1.32 -21.46 -28.20
CA PRO A 749 1.40 -21.54 -29.66
C PRO A 749 1.50 -22.98 -30.15
N ARG A 750 1.68 -23.95 -29.25
CA ARG A 750 1.86 -25.35 -29.60
C ARG A 750 0.54 -25.97 -30.06
N ALA A 751 0.66 -26.92 -30.98
CA ALA A 751 -0.46 -27.69 -31.47
C ALA A 751 -0.96 -28.63 -30.36
N ARG A 752 -2.25 -28.56 -30.01
CA ARG A 752 -2.80 -29.31 -28.87
C ARG A 752 -4.25 -29.75 -29.09
N LEU A 753 -4.54 -30.99 -28.70
CA LEU A 753 -5.86 -31.58 -28.59
C LEU A 753 -6.17 -31.88 -27.11
N ARG A 754 -7.33 -31.42 -26.63
CA ARG A 754 -7.96 -31.90 -25.39
C ARG A 754 -9.16 -32.77 -25.75
N LEU A 755 -9.08 -34.04 -25.39
CA LEU A 755 -10.17 -34.99 -25.55
C LEU A 755 -10.85 -35.21 -24.20
N THR A 756 -12.18 -35.21 -24.17
CA THR A 756 -12.96 -35.48 -22.96
C THR A 756 -13.82 -36.71 -23.12
N LEU A 757 -13.90 -37.53 -22.08
CA LEU A 757 -14.80 -38.68 -21.93
C LEU A 757 -15.93 -38.31 -20.97
N ALA A 758 -17.18 -38.52 -21.38
CA ALA A 758 -18.35 -38.26 -20.56
C ALA A 758 -19.46 -39.31 -20.78
N PRO A 759 -20.20 -39.75 -19.74
CA PRO A 759 -21.44 -40.51 -19.92
C PRO A 759 -22.51 -39.63 -20.56
N GLU A 760 -23.26 -40.17 -21.53
CA GLU A 760 -24.35 -39.41 -22.18
C GLU A 760 -25.44 -38.97 -21.18
N ALA A 761 -25.66 -39.76 -20.13
CA ALA A 761 -26.62 -39.46 -19.07
C ALA A 761 -26.15 -38.37 -18.09
N ALA A 762 -24.85 -38.03 -18.05
CA ALA A 762 -24.29 -37.02 -17.15
C ALA A 762 -23.10 -36.30 -17.82
N PRO A 763 -23.37 -35.48 -18.85
CA PRO A 763 -22.33 -34.93 -19.74
C PRO A 763 -21.37 -33.94 -19.05
N THR A 764 -21.71 -33.45 -17.86
CA THR A 764 -20.86 -32.56 -17.06
C THR A 764 -19.81 -33.32 -16.25
N THR A 765 -19.99 -34.63 -16.04
CA THR A 765 -19.02 -35.48 -15.34
C THR A 765 -18.01 -35.99 -16.36
N THR A 766 -16.86 -35.32 -16.43
CA THR A 766 -15.87 -35.58 -17.47
C THR A 766 -14.52 -35.98 -16.91
N ASP A 767 -13.86 -36.88 -17.61
CA ASP A 767 -12.43 -37.08 -17.54
C ASP A 767 -11.76 -36.62 -18.84
N GLU A 768 -10.46 -36.33 -18.80
CA GLU A 768 -9.75 -35.73 -19.94
C GLU A 768 -8.38 -36.34 -20.20
N ALA A 769 -7.97 -36.27 -21.46
CA ALA A 769 -6.61 -36.52 -21.90
C ALA A 769 -6.15 -35.44 -22.88
N PHE A 770 -4.87 -35.10 -22.84
CA PHE A 770 -4.24 -34.13 -23.74
C PHE A 770 -3.20 -34.80 -24.61
N VAL A 771 -3.17 -34.40 -25.88
CA VAL A 771 -2.06 -34.68 -26.81
C VAL A 771 -1.57 -33.34 -27.36
N TYR A 772 -0.27 -33.07 -27.30
CA TYR A 772 0.32 -31.85 -27.84
C TYR A 772 1.64 -32.11 -28.54
N LEU A 773 2.05 -31.20 -29.42
CA LEU A 773 3.32 -31.29 -30.16
C LEU A 773 4.35 -30.35 -29.55
N GLU A 774 5.53 -30.87 -29.22
CA GLU A 774 6.61 -30.14 -28.56
C GLU A 774 7.97 -30.48 -29.20
N THR A 775 8.85 -29.47 -29.26
CA THR A 775 10.21 -29.68 -29.73
C THR A 775 11.03 -30.36 -28.63
N GLY A 776 11.62 -31.51 -28.95
CA GLY A 776 12.43 -32.28 -28.00
C GLY A 776 11.66 -33.31 -27.19
N ALA A 777 10.33 -33.40 -27.34
CA ALA A 777 9.56 -34.56 -26.91
C ALA A 777 9.79 -35.77 -27.84
N THR A 778 9.55 -36.96 -27.33
CA THR A 778 9.74 -38.24 -28.02
C THR A 778 8.40 -38.96 -28.20
N ALA A 779 8.39 -40.06 -28.96
CA ALA A 779 7.18 -40.87 -29.12
C ALA A 779 6.90 -41.78 -27.91
N GLY A 780 7.82 -41.84 -26.95
CA GLY A 780 7.68 -42.60 -25.71
C GLY A 780 7.53 -41.68 -24.50
N PRO A 781 7.32 -42.24 -23.29
CA PRO A 781 7.14 -41.46 -22.08
C PRO A 781 8.35 -40.57 -21.73
N ASP A 782 8.11 -39.27 -21.61
CA ASP A 782 9.07 -38.23 -21.28
C ASP A 782 8.72 -37.55 -19.95
N ALA A 783 9.61 -37.68 -18.95
CA ALA A 783 9.39 -37.14 -17.62
C ALA A 783 9.11 -35.62 -17.58
N ARG A 784 9.59 -34.85 -18.57
CA ARG A 784 9.36 -33.39 -18.64
C ARG A 784 8.12 -32.98 -19.41
N TYR A 785 7.58 -33.84 -20.27
CA TYR A 785 6.54 -33.47 -21.23
C TYR A 785 5.23 -34.20 -20.99
N ASP A 786 5.27 -35.33 -20.27
CA ASP A 786 4.15 -36.22 -20.06
C ASP A 786 3.67 -36.26 -18.62
N ALA A 787 2.39 -36.62 -18.47
CA ALA A 787 1.80 -36.94 -17.18
C ALA A 787 1.20 -38.35 -17.23
N ARG A 788 1.67 -39.24 -16.35
CA ARG A 788 1.13 -40.59 -16.18
C ARG A 788 -0.32 -40.52 -15.69
N LYS A 789 -1.21 -41.33 -16.27
CA LYS A 789 -2.60 -41.38 -15.82
C LYS A 789 -2.68 -41.92 -14.39
N LEU A 790 -3.17 -41.09 -13.49
CA LEU A 790 -3.62 -41.52 -12.17
C LEU A 790 -5.11 -41.89 -12.26
N ALA A 791 -5.46 -43.08 -11.79
CA ALA A 791 -6.83 -43.58 -11.92
C ALA A 791 -7.80 -42.74 -11.08
N ASN A 792 -8.93 -42.36 -11.69
CA ASN A 792 -9.98 -41.63 -11.01
C ASN A 792 -10.84 -42.58 -10.16
N PRO A 793 -11.14 -42.25 -8.89
CA PRO A 793 -12.08 -43.01 -8.06
C PRO A 793 -13.49 -43.12 -8.66
N SER A 794 -13.87 -42.19 -9.55
CA SER A 794 -15.13 -42.23 -10.29
C SER A 794 -15.22 -43.38 -11.31
N GLY A 795 -14.11 -44.05 -11.62
CA GLY A 795 -14.02 -45.10 -12.64
C GLY A 795 -13.94 -44.58 -14.08
N LEU A 796 -14.20 -43.30 -14.34
CA LEU A 796 -14.02 -42.69 -15.65
C LEU A 796 -12.53 -42.39 -15.89
N ASN A 797 -11.93 -43.08 -16.85
CA ASN A 797 -10.51 -42.91 -17.20
C ASN A 797 -10.34 -42.88 -18.73
N LEU A 798 -9.82 -41.78 -19.22
CA LEU A 798 -9.34 -41.54 -20.58
C LEU A 798 -7.84 -41.24 -20.50
N ALA A 799 -7.07 -41.93 -21.32
CA ALA A 799 -5.65 -41.68 -21.49
C ALA A 799 -5.21 -42.03 -22.91
N SER A 800 -4.05 -41.53 -23.31
CA SER A 800 -3.30 -42.08 -24.43
C SER A 800 -2.27 -43.08 -23.93
N THR A 801 -1.85 -44.02 -24.76
CA THR A 801 -0.86 -45.03 -24.35
C THR A 801 0.42 -44.91 -25.15
N ALA A 802 1.56 -44.82 -24.46
CA ALA A 802 2.89 -44.81 -25.05
C ALA A 802 3.80 -45.80 -24.32
N ALA A 803 4.46 -46.70 -25.06
CA ALA A 803 5.32 -47.76 -24.51
C ALA A 803 4.67 -48.57 -23.35
N GLY A 804 3.36 -48.81 -23.43
CA GLY A 804 2.60 -49.54 -22.40
C GLY A 804 2.22 -48.72 -21.16
N GLN A 805 2.51 -47.41 -21.14
CA GLN A 805 2.10 -46.50 -20.07
C GLN A 805 0.92 -45.64 -20.51
N ASP A 806 -0.09 -45.56 -19.65
CA ASP A 806 -1.21 -44.64 -19.82
C ASP A 806 -0.81 -43.22 -19.38
N LEU A 807 -1.08 -42.25 -20.25
CA LEU A 807 -0.72 -40.84 -20.11
C LEU A 807 -1.99 -39.97 -20.19
N SER A 808 -2.25 -39.18 -19.16
CA SER A 808 -3.28 -38.14 -19.16
C SER A 808 -2.85 -36.91 -19.96
N ILE A 809 -1.54 -36.68 -20.08
CA ILE A 809 -0.95 -35.66 -20.96
C ILE A 809 0.20 -36.31 -21.70
N ASN A 810 0.19 -36.22 -23.03
CA ASN A 810 1.17 -36.83 -23.92
C ASN A 810 1.75 -35.77 -24.88
N GLY A 811 3.01 -35.44 -24.67
CA GLY A 811 3.82 -34.59 -25.54
C GLY A 811 4.50 -35.44 -26.60
N LEU A 812 4.20 -35.15 -27.86
CA LEU A 812 4.76 -35.83 -29.01
C LEU A 812 5.76 -34.94 -29.74
N PRO A 813 6.73 -35.52 -30.47
CA PRO A 813 7.57 -34.76 -31.38
C PRO A 813 6.72 -34.08 -32.46
N LEU A 814 7.28 -33.03 -33.07
CA LEU A 814 6.69 -32.42 -34.25
C LEU A 814 6.43 -33.48 -35.34
N LEU A 815 5.24 -33.42 -35.95
CA LEU A 815 4.80 -34.42 -36.93
C LEU A 815 5.64 -34.35 -38.21
N THR A 816 6.38 -35.43 -38.49
CA THR A 816 7.13 -35.63 -39.75
C THR A 816 6.54 -36.74 -40.62
N ALA A 817 5.74 -37.62 -40.01
CA ALA A 817 5.00 -38.70 -40.65
C ALA A 817 3.65 -38.88 -39.95
N THR A 818 2.81 -39.78 -40.45
CA THR A 818 1.56 -40.13 -39.77
C THR A 818 1.86 -40.80 -38.43
N THR A 819 1.32 -40.25 -37.35
CA THR A 819 1.49 -40.76 -36.00
C THR A 819 0.17 -41.32 -35.49
N VAL A 820 0.17 -42.56 -35.02
CA VAL A 820 -0.99 -43.19 -34.37
C VAL A 820 -0.76 -43.18 -32.86
N VAL A 821 -1.73 -42.63 -32.13
CA VAL A 821 -1.73 -42.53 -30.67
C VAL A 821 -2.87 -43.40 -30.14
N PRO A 822 -2.58 -44.60 -29.62
CA PRO A 822 -3.60 -45.44 -28.99
C PRO A 822 -4.25 -44.74 -27.80
N LEU A 823 -5.54 -44.98 -27.59
CA LEU A 823 -6.29 -44.47 -26.45
C LEU A 823 -6.80 -45.62 -25.58
N THR A 824 -6.73 -45.42 -24.27
CA THR A 824 -7.38 -46.28 -23.27
C THR A 824 -8.61 -45.58 -22.70
N VAL A 825 -9.72 -46.32 -22.64
CA VAL A 825 -11.00 -45.88 -22.09
C VAL A 825 -11.46 -46.91 -21.06
N ALA A 826 -11.69 -46.45 -19.84
CA ALA A 826 -12.39 -47.18 -18.79
C ALA A 826 -13.54 -46.33 -18.22
N VAL A 827 -14.62 -47.00 -17.87
CA VAL A 827 -15.87 -46.39 -17.41
C VAL A 827 -16.40 -47.15 -16.19
N PRO A 828 -17.16 -46.50 -15.28
CA PRO A 828 -17.63 -47.15 -14.05
C PRO A 828 -18.63 -48.28 -14.29
N GLN A 829 -19.38 -48.23 -15.39
CA GLN A 829 -20.41 -49.20 -15.73
C GLN A 829 -20.65 -49.27 -17.24
N PRO A 830 -21.20 -50.39 -17.77
CA PRO A 830 -21.68 -50.45 -19.15
C PRO A 830 -22.69 -49.34 -19.47
N GLY A 831 -22.70 -48.84 -20.71
CA GLY A 831 -23.59 -47.75 -21.11
C GLY A 831 -23.14 -46.98 -22.34
N ARG A 832 -23.75 -45.81 -22.57
CA ARG A 832 -23.42 -44.90 -23.67
C ARG A 832 -22.58 -43.71 -23.20
N TYR A 833 -21.54 -43.41 -23.96
CA TYR A 833 -20.52 -42.44 -23.65
C TYR A 833 -20.16 -41.61 -24.88
N THR A 834 -19.52 -40.46 -24.64
CA THR A 834 -19.05 -39.56 -25.68
C THR A 834 -17.56 -39.30 -25.51
N LEU A 835 -16.83 -39.32 -26.64
CA LEU A 835 -15.51 -38.72 -26.77
C LEU A 835 -15.67 -37.39 -27.51
N ALA A 836 -15.25 -36.29 -26.91
CA ALA A 836 -15.37 -34.96 -27.52
C ALA A 836 -14.02 -34.24 -27.59
N ALA A 837 -13.73 -33.64 -28.75
CA ALA A 837 -12.61 -32.74 -28.95
C ALA A 837 -12.97 -31.36 -28.37
N ALA A 838 -12.87 -31.24 -27.05
CA ALA A 838 -13.25 -30.05 -26.30
C ALA A 838 -12.35 -28.85 -26.61
N ASP A 839 -11.09 -29.09 -27.00
CA ASP A 839 -10.18 -28.05 -27.47
C ASP A 839 -9.25 -28.62 -28.56
N LEU A 840 -9.09 -27.89 -29.66
CA LEU A 840 -8.18 -28.24 -30.76
C LEU A 840 -7.56 -26.95 -31.27
N GLN A 841 -6.26 -26.76 -31.02
CA GLN A 841 -5.57 -25.48 -31.23
C GLN A 841 -4.25 -25.64 -31.96
N ASN A 842 -3.90 -24.61 -32.74
CA ASN A 842 -2.60 -24.37 -33.38
C ASN A 842 -1.97 -25.52 -34.19
N PHE A 843 -2.75 -26.51 -34.62
CA PHE A 843 -2.28 -27.47 -35.61
C PHE A 843 -2.04 -26.75 -36.95
N ALA A 844 -0.95 -27.11 -37.62
CA ALA A 844 -0.62 -26.54 -38.92
C ALA A 844 -1.75 -26.78 -39.93
N PRO A 845 -2.04 -25.81 -40.83
CA PRO A 845 -3.02 -25.99 -41.89
C PRO A 845 -2.78 -27.29 -42.68
N GLY A 846 -3.85 -28.05 -42.94
CA GLY A 846 -3.77 -29.35 -43.62
C GLY A 846 -3.43 -30.55 -42.73
N THR A 847 -3.08 -30.33 -41.45
CA THR A 847 -2.96 -31.44 -40.48
C THR A 847 -4.34 -32.05 -40.25
N SER A 848 -4.47 -33.38 -40.42
CA SER A 848 -5.72 -34.10 -40.18
C SER A 848 -5.61 -34.91 -38.91
N LEU A 849 -6.55 -34.71 -37.98
CA LEU A 849 -6.70 -35.51 -36.76
C LEU A 849 -7.94 -36.39 -36.90
N THR A 850 -7.79 -37.70 -36.78
CA THR A 850 -8.89 -38.66 -36.94
C THR A 850 -9.00 -39.57 -35.74
N LEU A 851 -10.15 -39.59 -35.08
CA LEU A 851 -10.50 -40.59 -34.08
C LEU A 851 -10.99 -41.85 -34.78
N THR A 852 -10.36 -42.98 -34.49
CA THR A 852 -10.75 -44.30 -35.03
C THR A 852 -11.39 -45.14 -33.94
N ASP A 853 -12.51 -45.78 -34.26
CA ASP A 853 -13.17 -46.81 -33.46
C ASP A 853 -13.07 -48.15 -34.21
N ALA A 854 -12.13 -49.00 -33.80
CA ALA A 854 -11.85 -50.27 -34.45
C ALA A 854 -12.99 -51.29 -34.32
N LEU A 855 -13.85 -51.16 -33.29
CA LEU A 855 -14.99 -52.06 -33.11
C LEU A 855 -16.13 -51.72 -34.07
N ALA A 856 -16.40 -50.43 -34.28
CA ALA A 856 -17.43 -49.97 -35.21
C ALA A 856 -16.92 -49.84 -36.65
N GLY A 857 -15.60 -49.86 -36.87
CA GLY A 857 -14.98 -49.52 -38.16
C GLY A 857 -15.09 -48.04 -38.51
N THR A 858 -15.45 -47.18 -37.56
CA THR A 858 -15.72 -45.76 -37.79
C THR A 858 -14.45 -44.93 -37.70
N ARG A 859 -14.29 -43.97 -38.62
CA ARG A 859 -13.24 -42.95 -38.58
C ARG A 859 -13.86 -41.57 -38.61
N THR A 860 -13.61 -40.78 -37.57
CA THR A 860 -14.20 -39.45 -37.36
C THR A 860 -13.11 -38.40 -37.39
N VAL A 861 -13.13 -37.51 -38.38
CA VAL A 861 -12.22 -36.36 -38.43
C VAL A 861 -12.61 -35.39 -37.32
N LEU A 862 -11.64 -34.97 -36.52
CA LEU A 862 -11.85 -34.06 -35.40
C LEU A 862 -11.68 -32.60 -35.84
N ALA A 863 -12.70 -31.81 -35.59
CA ALA A 863 -12.69 -30.35 -35.59
C ALA A 863 -13.03 -29.82 -34.18
N PRO A 864 -12.75 -28.55 -33.84
CA PRO A 864 -13.15 -27.97 -32.56
C PRO A 864 -14.65 -28.22 -32.27
N GLY A 865 -14.95 -28.83 -31.11
CA GLY A 865 -16.32 -29.16 -30.71
C GLY A 865 -16.89 -30.47 -31.27
N SER A 866 -16.12 -31.23 -32.06
CA SER A 866 -16.55 -32.54 -32.55
C SER A 866 -16.78 -33.52 -31.39
N SER A 867 -17.84 -34.32 -31.48
CA SER A 867 -18.14 -35.38 -30.53
C SER A 867 -18.45 -36.70 -31.25
N TYR A 868 -18.13 -37.81 -30.59
CA TYR A 868 -18.39 -39.16 -31.06
C TYR A 868 -19.06 -39.97 -29.94
N SER A 869 -20.28 -40.43 -30.21
CA SER A 869 -21.05 -41.29 -29.31
C SER A 869 -20.77 -42.76 -29.56
N PHE A 870 -20.62 -43.53 -28.48
CA PHE A 870 -20.40 -44.97 -28.54
C PHE A 870 -21.03 -45.70 -27.34
N ALA A 871 -21.31 -46.99 -27.53
CA ALA A 871 -21.75 -47.87 -26.45
C ALA A 871 -20.59 -48.79 -25.99
N LEU A 872 -20.53 -49.06 -24.69
CA LEU A 872 -19.67 -50.09 -24.09
C LEU A 872 -20.54 -51.13 -23.38
N ALA A 873 -20.35 -52.40 -23.75
CA ALA A 873 -20.97 -53.54 -23.09
C ALA A 873 -20.24 -53.95 -21.79
N GLY A 874 -18.95 -53.60 -21.66
CA GLY A 874 -18.14 -53.77 -20.45
C GLY A 874 -17.70 -52.43 -19.86
N THR A 875 -16.72 -52.46 -18.96
CA THR A 875 -16.16 -51.27 -18.29
C THR A 875 -14.86 -50.77 -18.90
N THR A 876 -14.30 -51.45 -19.91
CA THR A 876 -13.08 -51.06 -20.61
C THR A 876 -13.21 -51.25 -22.12
N ALA A 877 -12.39 -50.54 -22.88
CA ALA A 877 -12.37 -50.60 -24.35
C ALA A 877 -10.94 -50.86 -24.90
N PRO A 878 -10.32 -52.02 -24.57
CA PRO A 878 -8.94 -52.28 -24.91
C PRO A 878 -8.73 -52.28 -26.43
N GLY A 879 -7.76 -51.49 -26.91
CA GLY A 879 -7.38 -51.41 -28.34
C GLY A 879 -8.46 -50.88 -29.28
N ARG A 880 -9.59 -50.37 -28.76
CA ARG A 880 -10.71 -49.91 -29.58
C ARG A 880 -10.48 -48.55 -30.21
N PHE A 881 -9.90 -47.62 -29.45
CA PHE A 881 -9.80 -46.22 -29.85
C PHE A 881 -8.36 -45.81 -30.12
N ALA A 882 -8.15 -45.01 -31.16
CA ALA A 882 -6.87 -44.40 -31.47
C ALA A 882 -7.06 -43.04 -32.16
N LEU A 883 -6.11 -42.13 -31.94
CA LEU A 883 -5.98 -40.90 -32.73
C LEU A 883 -4.96 -41.14 -33.83
N GLU A 884 -5.31 -40.76 -35.06
CA GLU A 884 -4.39 -40.73 -36.19
C GLU A 884 -4.12 -39.27 -36.55
N LEU A 885 -2.88 -38.83 -36.33
CA LEU A 885 -2.39 -37.49 -36.61
C LEU A 885 -1.59 -37.54 -37.91
N ARG A 886 -2.15 -37.00 -38.99
CA ARG A 886 -1.50 -36.93 -40.30
C ARG A 886 -0.96 -35.51 -40.52
N PRO A 887 0.35 -35.33 -40.76
CA PRO A 887 0.87 -34.01 -41.11
C PRO A 887 0.23 -33.54 -42.42
N GLY A 888 -0.04 -32.25 -42.54
CA GLY A 888 -0.41 -31.67 -43.82
C GLY A 888 0.72 -31.89 -44.83
N THR A 889 0.39 -32.33 -46.04
CA THR A 889 1.37 -32.33 -47.13
C THR A 889 1.68 -30.88 -47.49
N ALA A 890 2.93 -30.47 -47.30
CA ALA A 890 3.38 -29.15 -47.71
C ALA A 890 3.19 -29.01 -49.22
N THR A 891 2.16 -28.28 -49.65
CA THR A 891 2.03 -27.79 -51.03
C THR A 891 2.73 -26.44 -51.21
N ALA A 892 3.42 -25.96 -50.18
CA ALA A 892 4.20 -24.73 -50.20
C ALA A 892 5.65 -25.01 -50.65
N THR A 893 6.05 -24.43 -51.78
CA THR A 893 7.46 -24.35 -52.18
C THR A 893 8.28 -23.62 -51.10
N ALA A 894 9.60 -23.83 -51.02
CA ALA A 894 10.48 -23.15 -50.06
C ALA A 894 10.31 -21.61 -50.04
N ALA A 895 9.88 -21.02 -51.17
CA ALA A 895 9.52 -19.61 -51.29
C ALA A 895 8.26 -19.22 -50.48
N ALA A 896 7.25 -20.08 -50.41
CA ALA A 896 6.01 -19.82 -49.67
C ALA A 896 6.21 -19.96 -48.15
N GLN A 897 7.01 -20.94 -47.70
CA GLN A 897 7.38 -21.07 -46.28
C GLN A 897 8.25 -19.90 -45.82
N LEU A 898 9.28 -19.53 -46.60
CA LEU A 898 10.11 -18.37 -46.28
C LEU A 898 9.29 -17.08 -46.31
N ALA A 899 8.33 -16.97 -47.25
CA ALA A 899 7.39 -15.87 -47.26
C ALA A 899 6.67 -15.76 -45.92
N GLU A 900 5.93 -16.75 -45.43
CA GLU A 900 5.16 -16.64 -44.16
C GLU A 900 6.00 -16.12 -42.98
N GLN A 901 7.28 -16.48 -42.91
CA GLN A 901 8.17 -16.08 -41.83
C GLN A 901 8.72 -14.63 -41.94
N VAL A 902 8.56 -13.95 -43.08
CA VAL A 902 9.01 -12.56 -43.27
C VAL A 902 8.03 -11.58 -42.60
N GLN A 903 8.43 -10.91 -41.54
CA GLN A 903 7.58 -9.88 -40.92
C GLN A 903 7.94 -8.48 -41.42
N LEU A 904 6.91 -7.69 -41.72
CA LEU A 904 7.03 -6.27 -42.10
C LEU A 904 6.23 -5.43 -41.12
N TYR A 905 6.89 -4.53 -40.38
CA TYR A 905 6.20 -3.65 -39.44
C TYR A 905 6.86 -2.27 -39.31
N PRO A 906 6.09 -1.17 -39.16
CA PRO A 906 4.64 -1.11 -39.37
C PRO A 906 4.27 -1.28 -40.86
N ASN A 907 3.10 -1.85 -41.13
CA ASN A 907 2.51 -1.98 -42.46
C ASN A 907 0.97 -1.84 -42.34
N PRO A 908 0.37 -0.67 -42.60
CA PRO A 908 0.91 0.45 -43.39
C PRO A 908 2.10 1.18 -42.75
N ALA A 909 3.05 1.58 -43.59
CA ALA A 909 4.30 2.24 -43.21
C ALA A 909 4.19 3.76 -43.35
N VAL A 910 4.59 4.49 -42.31
CA VAL A 910 4.74 5.95 -42.32
C VAL A 910 6.22 6.26 -42.11
N GLY A 911 6.86 6.83 -43.12
CA GLY A 911 8.29 7.13 -43.13
C GLY A 911 9.20 5.91 -43.34
N SER A 912 9.07 4.83 -42.57
CA SER A 912 9.85 3.59 -42.76
C SER A 912 9.12 2.35 -42.27
N PHE A 913 9.53 1.16 -42.75
CA PHE A 913 9.13 -0.12 -42.19
C PHE A 913 10.34 -1.02 -41.96
N ARG A 914 10.23 -1.95 -41.02
CA ARG A 914 11.26 -2.93 -40.68
C ARG A 914 10.97 -4.25 -41.34
N VAL A 915 11.99 -4.84 -41.95
CA VAL A 915 12.01 -6.20 -42.49
C VAL A 915 12.67 -7.10 -41.45
N VAL A 916 11.95 -8.13 -41.00
CA VAL A 916 12.50 -9.20 -40.16
C VAL A 916 12.48 -10.49 -40.96
N LEU A 917 13.67 -11.08 -41.14
CA LEU A 917 13.83 -12.43 -41.69
C LEU A 917 14.37 -13.35 -40.58
N PRO A 918 13.89 -14.60 -40.50
CA PRO A 918 14.46 -15.60 -39.61
C PRO A 918 15.92 -15.88 -39.96
N ALA A 919 16.65 -16.56 -39.07
CA ALA A 919 18.02 -16.97 -39.34
C ALA A 919 18.07 -17.81 -40.62
N THR A 920 18.78 -17.34 -41.63
CA THR A 920 18.99 -18.05 -42.90
C THR A 920 20.48 -18.31 -43.13
N GLY A 921 20.81 -19.35 -43.90
CA GLY A 921 22.20 -19.62 -44.31
C GLY A 921 22.72 -18.71 -45.42
N ALA A 922 21.95 -17.69 -45.84
CA ALA A 922 22.37 -16.76 -46.88
C ALA A 922 23.42 -15.79 -46.34
N THR A 923 24.41 -15.44 -47.17
CA THR A 923 25.50 -14.48 -46.83
C THR A 923 25.16 -13.04 -47.23
N ALA A 924 24.16 -12.84 -48.06
CA ALA A 924 23.57 -11.53 -48.37
C ALA A 924 22.12 -11.69 -48.85
N VAL A 925 21.29 -10.69 -48.54
CA VAL A 925 19.91 -10.59 -49.03
C VAL A 925 19.76 -9.34 -49.89
N THR A 926 19.25 -9.49 -51.12
CA THR A 926 18.90 -8.33 -51.96
C THR A 926 17.43 -7.99 -51.78
N ALA A 927 17.14 -6.76 -51.34
CA ALA A 927 15.79 -6.27 -51.13
C ALA A 927 15.47 -5.14 -52.14
N ARG A 928 14.40 -5.29 -52.92
CA ARG A 928 13.93 -4.33 -53.93
C ARG A 928 12.47 -3.98 -53.65
N LEU A 929 12.17 -2.70 -53.47
CA LEU A 929 10.81 -2.18 -53.37
C LEU A 929 10.38 -1.64 -54.74
N SER A 930 9.28 -2.12 -55.29
CA SER A 930 8.72 -1.71 -56.57
C SER A 930 7.32 -1.10 -56.42
N ASN A 931 6.97 -0.14 -57.28
CA ASN A 931 5.63 0.42 -57.35
C ASN A 931 4.68 -0.52 -58.13
N ALA A 932 3.40 -0.14 -58.26
CA ALA A 932 2.39 -0.92 -58.98
C ALA A 932 2.68 -1.15 -60.48
N LEU A 933 3.58 -0.36 -61.08
CA LEU A 933 4.05 -0.52 -62.47
C LEU A 933 5.28 -1.43 -62.58
N GLY A 934 5.75 -2.00 -61.46
CA GLY A 934 6.95 -2.84 -61.40
C GLY A 934 8.27 -2.05 -61.40
N GLN A 935 8.23 -0.72 -61.37
CA GLN A 935 9.44 0.11 -61.31
C GLN A 935 10.05 0.04 -59.91
N VAL A 936 11.33 -0.31 -59.82
CA VAL A 936 12.07 -0.35 -58.54
C VAL A 936 12.29 1.07 -58.03
N VAL A 937 11.68 1.40 -56.88
CA VAL A 937 11.76 2.72 -56.25
C VAL A 937 12.81 2.79 -55.13
N ARG A 938 13.18 1.64 -54.55
CA ARG A 938 14.29 1.48 -53.60
C ARG A 938 14.93 0.11 -53.76
N GLN A 939 16.24 0.03 -53.62
CA GLN A 939 16.97 -1.25 -53.59
C GLN A 939 18.08 -1.17 -52.54
N ARG A 940 18.27 -2.26 -51.78
CA ARG A 940 19.30 -2.37 -50.77
C ARG A 940 19.83 -3.81 -50.69
N GLN A 941 21.14 -3.94 -50.48
CA GLN A 941 21.75 -5.20 -50.09
C GLN A 941 21.87 -5.22 -48.57
N LEU A 942 21.38 -6.29 -47.94
CA LEU A 942 21.36 -6.47 -46.51
C LEU A 942 22.37 -7.54 -46.13
N ALA A 943 23.34 -7.18 -45.29
CA ALA A 943 24.32 -8.13 -44.76
C ALA A 943 23.67 -9.00 -43.68
N THR A 944 23.82 -10.32 -43.82
CA THR A 944 23.30 -11.31 -42.88
C THR A 944 24.46 -11.88 -42.06
N PRO A 945 24.51 -11.65 -40.74
CA PRO A 945 25.42 -12.40 -39.88
C PRO A 945 25.01 -13.88 -39.90
N ALA A 946 25.97 -14.77 -40.17
CA ALA A 946 25.69 -16.21 -40.33
C ALA A 946 24.91 -16.78 -39.13
N GLY A 947 23.77 -17.42 -39.40
CA GLY A 947 22.96 -18.08 -38.37
C GLY A 947 22.14 -17.17 -37.46
N GLN A 948 22.08 -15.85 -37.71
CA GLN A 948 21.25 -14.90 -36.95
C GLN A 948 20.09 -14.38 -37.79
N PRO A 949 18.93 -14.05 -37.18
CA PRO A 949 17.84 -13.37 -37.87
C PRO A 949 18.28 -12.00 -38.37
N LEU A 950 17.86 -11.65 -39.58
CA LEU A 950 18.13 -10.35 -40.17
C LEU A 950 17.03 -9.39 -39.78
N THR A 951 17.41 -8.22 -39.27
CA THR A 951 16.51 -7.09 -39.07
C THR A 951 17.06 -5.88 -39.80
N ALA A 952 16.25 -5.27 -40.68
CA ALA A 952 16.67 -4.11 -41.46
C ALA A 952 15.53 -3.13 -41.68
N ASP A 953 15.80 -1.84 -41.45
CA ASP A 953 14.85 -0.76 -41.75
C ASP A 953 14.90 -0.35 -43.22
N PHE A 954 13.73 -0.09 -43.79
CA PHE A 954 13.47 0.37 -45.15
C PHE A 954 12.76 1.73 -45.11
N ASP A 955 13.44 2.76 -45.61
CA ASP A 955 12.90 4.12 -45.67
C ASP A 955 11.99 4.29 -46.90
N VAL A 956 10.78 4.76 -46.65
CA VAL A 956 9.74 5.06 -47.65
C VAL A 956 9.41 6.55 -47.72
N ARG A 957 10.14 7.43 -47.03
CA ARG A 957 9.97 8.89 -47.15
C ARG A 957 10.19 9.35 -48.59
N GLY A 958 9.30 10.23 -49.04
CA GLY A 958 9.29 10.76 -50.40
C GLY A 958 8.70 9.82 -51.46
N LEU A 959 8.18 8.65 -51.08
CA LEU A 959 7.36 7.82 -51.96
C LEU A 959 5.90 8.27 -51.88
N ALA A 960 5.18 8.21 -53.00
CA ALA A 960 3.74 8.52 -53.01
C ALA A 960 2.94 7.47 -52.22
N PRO A 961 1.86 7.86 -51.52
CA PRO A 961 0.98 6.91 -50.85
C PRO A 961 0.44 5.87 -51.84
N GLY A 962 0.46 4.59 -51.44
CA GLY A 962 0.08 3.51 -52.35
C GLY A 962 0.56 2.13 -51.93
N VAL A 963 0.29 1.13 -52.76
CA VAL A 963 0.72 -0.26 -52.56
C VAL A 963 1.98 -0.54 -53.35
N TYR A 964 2.99 -1.08 -52.65
CA TYR A 964 4.30 -1.44 -53.18
C TYR A 964 4.56 -2.93 -52.95
N GLN A 965 5.48 -3.50 -53.74
CA GLN A 965 5.94 -4.87 -53.60
C GLN A 965 7.40 -4.90 -53.17
N LEU A 966 7.68 -5.53 -52.02
CA LEU A 966 9.03 -5.81 -51.56
C LEU A 966 9.45 -7.19 -52.06
N HIS A 967 10.40 -7.23 -52.97
CA HIS A 967 11.06 -8.43 -53.46
C HIS A 967 12.35 -8.67 -52.68
N LEU A 968 12.44 -9.82 -52.01
CA LEU A 968 13.61 -10.27 -51.27
C LEU A 968 14.20 -11.49 -51.98
N ALA A 969 15.49 -11.43 -52.32
CA ALA A 969 16.26 -12.57 -52.81
C ALA A 969 17.17 -13.07 -51.69
N VAL A 970 16.85 -14.24 -51.13
CA VAL A 970 17.52 -14.85 -49.98
C VAL A 970 18.12 -16.18 -50.42
N GLY A 971 19.44 -16.25 -50.59
CA GLY A 971 20.13 -17.51 -50.94
C GLY A 971 19.59 -18.22 -52.20
N GLY A 972 19.15 -17.45 -53.21
CA GLY A 972 18.54 -17.99 -54.45
C GLY A 972 17.01 -18.14 -54.42
N THR A 973 16.37 -17.98 -53.25
CA THR A 973 14.90 -18.01 -53.11
C THR A 973 14.33 -16.59 -53.20
N ALA A 974 13.34 -16.39 -54.06
CA ALA A 974 12.63 -15.12 -54.20
C ALA A 974 11.36 -15.10 -53.34
N VAL A 975 11.20 -14.06 -52.51
CA VAL A 975 10.01 -13.80 -51.70
C VAL A 975 9.45 -12.43 -52.05
N VAL A 976 8.13 -12.33 -52.18
CA VAL A 976 7.45 -11.04 -52.44
C VAL A 976 6.47 -10.73 -51.32
N ARG A 977 6.51 -9.50 -50.81
CA ARG A 977 5.65 -9.01 -49.74
C ARG A 977 4.97 -7.71 -50.15
N ARG A 978 3.69 -7.56 -49.78
CA ARG A 978 2.95 -6.32 -49.96
C ARG A 978 3.33 -5.31 -48.87
N VAL A 979 3.67 -4.09 -49.28
CA VAL A 979 3.88 -2.93 -48.39
C VAL A 979 2.85 -1.86 -48.75
N VAL A 980 2.16 -1.31 -47.76
CA VAL A 980 1.29 -0.15 -47.93
C VAL A 980 2.04 1.07 -47.38
N VAL A 981 2.24 2.10 -48.19
CA VAL A 981 2.83 3.38 -47.76
C VAL A 981 1.71 4.41 -47.63
N GLN A 982 1.69 5.12 -46.50
CA GLN A 982 0.70 6.16 -46.19
C GLN A 982 1.31 7.56 -46.18
#